data_AF-A0A960RP54-F1
#
_entry.id   AF-A0A960RP54-F1
#
_cell.length_a   1.000
_cell.length_b   1.000
_cell.length_c   1.000
_cell.angle_alpha   90.00
_cell.angle_beta   90.00
_cell.angle_gamma   90.00
#
_symmetry.space_group_name_H-M   'P 1'
#
loop_
_entity.id
_entity.type
_entity.pdbx_description
1 polymer ?
#
loop_
_entity_poly.entity_id
_entity_poly.type
_entity_poly.pdbx_seq_one_letter_code
_entity_poly.pdbx_strand_id
1 'polypeptide(L)'
;GFMPYADFRGHALDDGTFATNAGLGLRHNWSDYTVGGNFYYDFRDAKNIQPHQLAGGVEFLTNRYDIRINGYGPIADTTTEKTAQFVKFKGHSAIFKRRLKAALPMIEGEYGMPFGSRCGITNFYGAIGPYYLFEKKVDGARLGDAIGGQARVMLDVIQRFGAQFNFSYDKIYKWVFQGTAGVSLPLGRRETIRQSKNFLCQARNQLPYRKEIIPVQSKNKRTVSSANIIFVNNTSSSNGTIESPYPTTAMAMANSAPGDIIYIFPGDGTSTGYDTALTLLPNQTLQGSGAKLDLGGGLIVPPQTPNQLPLLTSTSNTITVSSNSTVRGLNITGTTSAIRQNDPTVRTGGTNRIEYNFIHNTSTGMNIGNGAHSVDYIISENVVDQTSNGVRLIGAGTTANTLLAVLYKNSVQNSTNRAILPEANGDTQMGLAVINNQINEAEIGLEFISSNDALAGVIASRNRFANVENNIVFESNNQSVATCTARYNLAGQGSYSQRELQVYSNDTSQMTARYIQNALGTLRIEPKNTSTMHVLAQGNLFIDTLTAQAIFMINIAAENFSLTLNNNYFVNIPENCILDSGSLNITNSYAYTLQNNRFINTAKTPVVLISKVSGVTMQTLLVNNLISSQSTNAIELQGAGGDVCAKIIGNHAPGHNFRFTQTNPSVFDVQTTTPGSPDGLNEFNNFNVVSSSGTINYVPFGTCP
;
A
#
# COMPACT_ATOMS: atom_id res chain seq x y z
N GLY A 1 47.75 -44.25 -19.77
CA GLY A 1 46.68 -44.74 -18.88
C GLY A 1 45.80 -43.58 -18.43
N PHE A 2 44.48 -43.78 -18.38
CA PHE A 2 43.52 -42.73 -18.00
C PHE A 2 43.31 -42.68 -16.49
N MET A 3 43.12 -41.47 -15.96
CA MET A 3 42.89 -41.20 -14.53
C MET A 3 41.78 -40.16 -14.39
N PRO A 4 40.51 -40.60 -14.27
CA PRO A 4 39.40 -39.69 -13.98
C PRO A 4 39.48 -39.25 -12.52
N TYR A 5 38.99 -38.04 -12.23
CA TYR A 5 38.85 -37.54 -10.87
C TYR A 5 37.62 -36.64 -10.73
N ALA A 6 37.16 -36.51 -9.50
CA ALA A 6 36.17 -35.52 -9.07
C ALA A 6 36.80 -34.64 -7.99
N ASP A 7 36.42 -33.38 -7.97
CA ASP A 7 36.98 -32.38 -7.06
C ASP A 7 35.86 -31.49 -6.51
N PHE A 8 35.85 -31.32 -5.20
CA PHE A 8 34.86 -30.54 -4.46
C PHE A 8 35.57 -29.66 -3.45
N ARG A 9 35.32 -28.36 -3.51
CA ARG A 9 35.94 -27.36 -2.65
C ARG A 9 34.88 -26.45 -2.03
N GLY A 10 35.12 -26.08 -0.79
CA GLY A 10 34.31 -25.11 -0.04
C GLY A 10 35.21 -24.07 0.60
N HIS A 11 34.81 -22.81 0.51
CA HIS A 11 35.57 -21.67 0.99
C HIS A 11 34.68 -20.83 1.91
N ALA A 12 35.20 -20.48 3.08
CA ALA A 12 34.65 -19.42 3.92
C ALA A 12 35.52 -18.17 3.73
N LEU A 13 34.90 -17.03 3.44
CA LEU A 13 35.58 -15.78 3.13
C LEU A 13 35.54 -14.84 4.34
N ASP A 14 36.53 -13.95 4.43
CA ASP A 14 36.70 -12.98 5.53
C ASP A 14 35.53 -11.98 5.64
N ASP A 15 34.81 -11.75 4.55
CA ASP A 15 33.65 -10.88 4.51
C ASP A 15 32.35 -11.56 4.99
N GLY A 16 32.44 -12.79 5.47
CA GLY A 16 31.32 -13.60 5.99
C GLY A 16 30.54 -14.34 4.90
N THR A 17 31.03 -14.33 3.65
CA THR A 17 30.42 -15.06 2.54
C THR A 17 31.09 -16.42 2.31
N PHE A 18 30.56 -17.22 1.38
CA PHE A 18 31.11 -18.52 1.04
C PHE A 18 31.23 -18.70 -0.48
N ALA A 19 32.13 -19.59 -0.89
CA ALA A 19 32.24 -20.03 -2.28
C ALA A 19 32.37 -21.55 -2.34
N THR A 20 31.92 -22.15 -3.42
CA THR A 20 32.01 -23.59 -3.65
C THR A 20 32.38 -23.87 -5.09
N ASN A 21 33.19 -24.91 -5.30
CA ASN A 21 33.59 -25.37 -6.62
C ASN A 21 33.35 -26.87 -6.69
N ALA A 22 32.71 -27.33 -7.76
CA ALA A 22 32.50 -28.75 -8.01
C ALA A 22 32.91 -29.06 -9.45
N GLY A 23 33.75 -30.06 -9.66
CA GLY A 23 34.25 -30.37 -10.99
C GLY A 23 34.66 -31.81 -11.20
N LEU A 24 34.84 -32.12 -12.47
CA LEU A 24 35.29 -33.40 -12.98
C LEU A 24 36.48 -33.17 -13.90
N GLY A 25 37.38 -34.14 -13.96
CA GLY A 25 38.47 -34.10 -14.93
C GLY A 25 39.03 -35.46 -15.26
N LEU A 26 39.86 -35.46 -16.29
CA LEU A 26 40.49 -36.65 -16.85
C LEU A 26 41.93 -36.33 -17.21
N ARG A 27 42.87 -37.15 -16.72
CA ARG A 27 44.28 -37.12 -17.12
C ARG A 27 44.63 -38.37 -17.91
N HIS A 28 45.28 -38.21 -19.05
CA HIS A 28 45.94 -39.30 -19.78
C HIS A 28 47.45 -39.25 -19.53
N ASN A 29 47.98 -40.33 -18.95
CA ASN A 29 49.37 -40.45 -18.52
C ASN A 29 50.20 -41.26 -19.53
N TRP A 30 51.27 -40.68 -20.05
CA TRP A 30 52.35 -41.35 -20.82
C TRP A 30 53.57 -41.59 -19.93
N SER A 31 54.69 -42.06 -20.47
CA SER A 31 55.94 -42.20 -19.71
C SER A 31 56.45 -40.84 -19.20
N ASP A 32 56.47 -39.85 -20.09
CA ASP A 32 57.24 -38.60 -19.88
C ASP A 32 56.37 -37.35 -19.72
N TYR A 33 55.08 -37.47 -20.01
CA TYR A 33 54.13 -36.38 -19.87
C TYR A 33 52.73 -36.86 -19.50
N THR A 34 51.88 -35.92 -19.13
CA THR A 34 50.46 -36.10 -18.87
C THR A 34 49.70 -34.96 -19.54
N VAL A 35 48.62 -35.30 -20.26
CA VAL A 35 47.65 -34.33 -20.77
C VAL A 35 46.38 -34.48 -19.96
N GLY A 36 45.82 -33.39 -19.47
CA GLY A 36 44.56 -33.41 -18.73
C GLY A 36 43.58 -32.36 -19.22
N GLY A 37 42.30 -32.66 -19.01
CA GLY A 37 41.19 -31.72 -19.16
C GLY A 37 40.34 -31.70 -17.91
N ASN A 38 39.76 -30.56 -17.59
CA ASN A 38 38.88 -30.39 -16.43
C ASN A 38 37.70 -29.45 -16.74
N PHE A 39 36.61 -29.65 -16.01
CA PHE A 39 35.40 -28.85 -16.10
C PHE A 39 34.83 -28.64 -14.69
N TYR A 40 34.41 -27.41 -14.39
CA TYR A 40 33.92 -27.01 -13.07
C TYR A 40 32.66 -26.15 -13.17
N TYR A 41 31.84 -26.28 -12.14
CA TYR A 41 30.83 -25.33 -11.74
C TYR A 41 31.28 -24.60 -10.48
N ASP A 42 31.27 -23.28 -10.54
CA ASP A 42 31.66 -22.41 -9.44
C ASP A 42 30.46 -21.59 -8.98
N PHE A 43 30.33 -21.47 -7.67
CA PHE A 43 29.39 -20.59 -7.01
C PHE A 43 30.15 -19.71 -6.02
N ARG A 44 29.76 -18.45 -5.96
CA ARG A 44 30.21 -17.52 -4.93
C ARG A 44 29.02 -16.75 -4.41
N ASP A 45 28.86 -16.72 -3.10
CA ASP A 45 28.07 -15.67 -2.46
C ASP A 45 28.97 -14.44 -2.35
N ALA A 46 28.59 -13.33 -2.97
CA ALA A 46 29.28 -12.06 -2.80
C ALA A 46 28.24 -11.05 -2.32
N LYS A 47 28.59 -10.17 -1.38
CA LYS A 47 27.61 -9.21 -0.79
C LYS A 47 26.77 -8.51 -1.88
N ASN A 48 25.49 -8.85 -1.98
CA ASN A 48 24.50 -8.38 -2.97
C ASN A 48 24.67 -8.93 -4.41
N ILE A 49 25.31 -10.07 -4.65
CA ILE A 49 25.32 -10.76 -5.95
C ILE A 49 25.78 -12.21 -5.74
N GLN A 50 25.08 -13.18 -6.34
CA GLN A 50 25.44 -14.59 -6.25
C GLN A 50 25.88 -15.09 -7.62
N PRO A 51 27.10 -14.76 -8.08
CA PRO A 51 27.51 -15.20 -9.40
C PRO A 51 27.75 -16.70 -9.44
N HIS A 52 27.33 -17.29 -10.56
CA HIS A 52 27.62 -18.65 -10.96
C HIS A 52 28.54 -18.62 -12.17
N GLN A 53 29.43 -19.60 -12.30
CA GLN A 53 30.39 -19.66 -13.40
C GLN A 53 30.67 -21.10 -13.80
N LEU A 54 30.85 -21.31 -15.11
CA LEU A 54 31.43 -22.53 -15.64
C LEU A 54 32.90 -22.27 -15.95
N ALA A 55 33.74 -23.23 -15.63
CA ALA A 55 35.15 -23.18 -15.98
C ALA A 55 35.58 -24.45 -16.68
N GLY A 56 36.52 -24.31 -17.61
CA GLY A 56 37.15 -25.43 -18.30
C GLY A 56 38.64 -25.19 -18.39
N GLY A 57 39.42 -26.25 -18.26
CA GLY A 57 40.88 -26.16 -18.24
C GLY A 57 41.54 -27.32 -18.97
N VAL A 58 42.72 -27.03 -19.53
CA VAL A 58 43.63 -28.03 -20.08
C VAL A 58 44.99 -27.91 -19.41
N GLU A 59 45.64 -29.04 -19.18
CA GLU A 59 46.96 -29.11 -18.55
C GLU A 59 47.90 -30.04 -19.33
N PHE A 60 49.15 -29.62 -19.48
CA PHE A 60 50.24 -30.40 -20.02
C PHE A 60 51.35 -30.45 -18.97
N LEU A 61 51.50 -31.60 -18.33
CA LEU A 61 52.42 -31.79 -17.20
C LEU A 61 53.59 -32.66 -17.66
N THR A 62 54.82 -32.23 -17.41
CA THR A 62 56.03 -33.02 -17.67
C THR A 62 56.85 -33.15 -16.40
N ASN A 63 57.99 -33.83 -16.49
CA ASN A 63 58.97 -33.87 -15.40
C ASN A 63 59.73 -32.56 -15.17
N ARG A 64 59.69 -31.61 -16.12
CA ARG A 64 60.52 -30.40 -16.10
C ARG A 64 59.72 -29.11 -15.98
N TYR A 65 58.53 -29.10 -16.55
CA TYR A 65 57.64 -27.96 -16.55
C TYR A 65 56.18 -28.42 -16.70
N ASP A 66 55.27 -27.53 -16.35
CA ASP A 66 53.84 -27.66 -16.64
C ASP A 66 53.31 -26.41 -17.36
N ILE A 67 52.30 -26.64 -18.21
CA ILE A 67 51.53 -25.60 -18.88
C ILE A 67 50.06 -25.83 -18.55
N ARG A 68 49.37 -24.76 -18.17
CA ARG A 68 47.92 -24.80 -17.91
C ARG A 68 47.24 -23.65 -18.62
N ILE A 69 46.06 -23.91 -19.16
CA ILE A 69 45.17 -22.88 -19.71
C ILE A 69 43.79 -23.12 -19.15
N ASN A 70 43.21 -22.12 -18.48
CA ASN A 70 41.86 -22.19 -17.90
C ASN A 70 41.01 -21.04 -18.43
N GLY A 71 39.77 -21.35 -18.81
CA GLY A 71 38.73 -20.39 -19.21
C GLY A 71 37.57 -20.41 -18.22
N TYR A 72 36.96 -19.24 -18.01
CA TYR A 72 35.94 -19.01 -17.00
C TYR A 72 34.81 -18.15 -17.59
N GLY A 73 33.59 -18.70 -17.63
CA GLY A 73 32.40 -18.06 -18.20
C GLY A 73 31.25 -17.97 -17.18
N PRO A 74 30.89 -16.76 -16.70
CA PRO A 74 29.74 -16.60 -15.82
C PRO A 74 28.44 -17.09 -16.49
N ILE A 75 27.60 -17.80 -15.73
CA ILE A 75 26.28 -18.26 -16.16
C ILE A 75 25.20 -17.58 -15.28
N ALA A 76 24.08 -17.16 -15.88
CA ALA A 76 22.99 -16.37 -15.27
C ALA A 76 23.30 -14.86 -15.02
N ASP A 77 22.28 -14.14 -14.50
CA ASP A 77 22.31 -12.71 -14.15
C ASP A 77 23.32 -12.45 -13.03
N THR A 78 24.58 -12.37 -13.45
CA THR A 78 25.71 -12.01 -12.61
C THR A 78 25.86 -10.50 -12.52
N THR A 79 24.74 -9.78 -12.45
CA THR A 79 24.73 -8.34 -12.27
C THR A 79 23.77 -7.98 -11.16
N THR A 80 24.24 -7.18 -10.22
CA THR A 80 23.33 -6.56 -9.26
C THR A 80 23.60 -5.08 -9.21
N GLU A 81 22.50 -4.33 -9.25
CA GLU A 81 22.50 -2.90 -9.09
C GLU A 81 22.14 -2.56 -7.65
N LYS A 82 22.99 -1.79 -6.98
CA LYS A 82 22.58 -1.15 -5.72
C LYS A 82 21.63 0.00 -6.03
N THR A 83 20.65 0.22 -5.13
CA THR A 83 19.75 1.37 -5.16
C THR A 83 20.51 2.64 -5.51
N ALA A 84 20.01 3.36 -6.52
CA ALA A 84 20.61 4.58 -7.00
C ALA A 84 20.66 5.62 -5.87
N GLN A 85 21.84 6.18 -5.63
CA GLN A 85 22.01 7.24 -4.64
C GLN A 85 22.02 8.59 -5.34
N PHE A 86 21.12 9.49 -4.97
CA PHE A 86 21.14 10.87 -5.46
C PHE A 86 22.48 11.52 -5.11
N VAL A 87 23.11 12.21 -6.07
CA VAL A 87 24.38 12.92 -5.88
C VAL A 87 24.12 14.42 -5.84
N LYS A 88 23.48 14.94 -6.88
CA LYS A 88 23.16 16.36 -7.04
C LYS A 88 22.28 16.58 -8.27
N PHE A 89 21.69 17.76 -8.37
CA PHE A 89 21.19 18.27 -9.64
C PHE A 89 22.33 18.86 -10.50
N LYS A 90 22.11 18.92 -11.82
CA LYS A 90 22.96 19.65 -12.78
C LYS A 90 22.12 20.03 -14.00
N GLY A 91 22.07 21.31 -14.37
CA GLY A 91 21.20 21.78 -15.45
C GLY A 91 19.73 21.47 -15.14
N HIS A 92 19.06 20.75 -16.04
CA HIS A 92 17.67 20.29 -15.89
C HIS A 92 17.53 18.82 -15.46
N SER A 93 18.55 18.25 -14.81
CA SER A 93 18.54 16.81 -14.50
C SER A 93 19.09 16.49 -13.12
N ALA A 94 18.68 15.36 -12.58
CA ALA A 94 19.25 14.76 -11.38
C ALA A 94 20.37 13.78 -11.75
N ILE A 95 21.49 13.84 -11.04
CA ILE A 95 22.61 12.90 -11.17
C ILE A 95 22.56 11.91 -10.02
N PHE A 96 22.56 10.63 -10.37
CA PHE A 96 22.61 9.52 -9.43
C PHE A 96 23.93 8.76 -9.55
N LYS A 97 24.40 8.19 -8.44
CA LYS A 97 25.51 7.24 -8.38
C LYS A 97 24.93 5.85 -8.13
N ARG A 98 25.19 4.94 -9.05
CA ARG A 98 24.85 3.51 -8.95
C ARG A 98 26.15 2.73 -8.82
N ARG A 99 26.14 1.68 -7.99
CA ARG A 99 27.28 0.76 -7.86
C ARG A 99 26.92 -0.52 -8.59
N LEU A 100 27.51 -0.69 -9.76
CA LEU A 100 27.38 -1.90 -10.57
C LEU A 100 28.36 -2.94 -10.04
N LYS A 101 27.92 -4.19 -9.95
CA LYS A 101 28.77 -5.35 -9.70
C LYS A 101 28.53 -6.37 -10.80
N ALA A 102 29.62 -6.93 -11.34
CA ALA A 102 29.51 -8.00 -12.31
C ALA A 102 30.61 -9.04 -12.14
N ALA A 103 30.26 -10.32 -12.31
CA ALA A 103 31.25 -11.36 -12.54
C ALA A 103 31.86 -11.21 -13.94
N LEU A 104 33.17 -11.34 -14.02
CA LEU A 104 33.92 -11.17 -15.26
C LEU A 104 34.24 -12.53 -15.89
N PRO A 105 34.03 -12.71 -17.20
CA PRO A 105 34.64 -13.82 -17.91
C PRO A 105 36.16 -13.65 -17.89
N MET A 106 36.90 -14.75 -17.83
CA MET A 106 38.36 -14.73 -17.77
C MET A 106 38.97 -15.88 -18.55
N ILE A 107 40.18 -15.67 -19.07
CA ILE A 107 41.09 -16.74 -19.50
C ILE A 107 42.45 -16.52 -18.84
N GLU A 108 43.14 -17.59 -18.46
CA GLU A 108 44.52 -17.54 -17.99
C GLU A 108 45.37 -18.63 -18.61
N GLY A 109 46.65 -18.31 -18.75
CA GLY A 109 47.71 -19.26 -19.02
C GLY A 109 48.70 -19.26 -17.85
N GLU A 110 49.30 -20.41 -17.58
CA GLU A 110 50.36 -20.56 -16.59
C GLU A 110 51.46 -21.47 -17.15
N TYR A 111 52.70 -21.06 -16.94
CA TYR A 111 53.90 -21.88 -17.14
C TYR A 111 54.60 -22.04 -15.78
N GLY A 112 54.81 -23.28 -15.34
CA GLY A 112 55.47 -23.55 -14.08
C GLY A 112 56.57 -24.58 -14.16
N MET A 113 57.44 -24.56 -13.16
CA MET A 113 58.61 -25.42 -13.08
C MET A 113 58.99 -25.69 -11.61
N PRO A 114 59.37 -26.93 -11.26
CA PRO A 114 59.96 -27.23 -9.97
C PRO A 114 61.40 -26.70 -9.88
N PHE A 115 61.78 -26.17 -8.72
CA PHE A 115 63.15 -25.78 -8.41
C PHE A 115 63.67 -26.60 -7.21
N GLY A 116 64.96 -26.96 -7.23
CA GLY A 116 65.63 -27.63 -6.12
C GLY A 116 65.85 -29.14 -6.27
N SER A 117 66.61 -29.70 -5.33
CA SER A 117 67.22 -31.04 -5.39
C SER A 117 66.17 -32.16 -5.33
N ARG A 118 66.28 -33.16 -6.23
CA ARG A 118 65.47 -34.40 -6.27
C ARG A 118 65.60 -35.31 -5.02
N CYS A 119 66.24 -34.85 -3.97
CA CYS A 119 66.49 -35.57 -2.71
C CYS A 119 66.30 -34.60 -1.55
N GLY A 120 65.12 -34.57 -0.93
CA GLY A 120 64.89 -33.70 0.22
C GLY A 120 63.44 -33.66 0.71
N ILE A 121 63.32 -33.22 1.97
CA ILE A 121 62.09 -33.00 2.76
C ILE A 121 61.21 -31.89 2.15
N THR A 122 61.75 -31.07 1.24
CA THR A 122 61.13 -29.85 0.70
C THR A 122 61.13 -29.83 -0.82
N ASN A 123 59.96 -29.61 -1.44
CA ASN A 123 59.84 -29.32 -2.87
C ASN A 123 59.51 -27.84 -3.07
N PHE A 124 60.29 -27.14 -3.89
CA PHE A 124 59.99 -25.78 -4.30
C PHE A 124 59.45 -25.78 -5.73
N TYR A 125 58.42 -24.98 -5.98
CA TYR A 125 57.80 -24.85 -7.29
C TYR A 125 57.48 -23.38 -7.55
N GLY A 126 57.69 -22.93 -8.77
CA GLY A 126 57.30 -21.58 -9.19
C GLY A 126 56.60 -21.60 -10.52
N ALA A 127 55.64 -20.71 -10.69
CA ALA A 127 54.90 -20.54 -11.92
C ALA A 127 54.62 -19.07 -12.22
N ILE A 128 54.46 -18.75 -13.49
CA ILE A 128 54.13 -17.42 -13.98
C ILE A 128 53.22 -17.54 -15.20
N GLY A 129 52.33 -16.58 -15.39
CA GLY A 129 51.60 -16.49 -16.64
C GLY A 129 50.63 -15.32 -16.74
N PRO A 130 50.13 -15.05 -17.95
CA PRO A 130 49.17 -13.99 -18.19
C PRO A 130 47.74 -14.44 -17.89
N TYR A 131 46.87 -13.47 -17.62
CA TYR A 131 45.43 -13.66 -17.68
C TYR A 131 44.76 -12.46 -18.34
N TYR A 132 43.55 -12.68 -18.85
CA TYR A 132 42.73 -11.65 -19.46
C TYR A 132 41.30 -11.71 -18.91
N LEU A 133 40.80 -10.59 -18.41
CA LEU A 133 39.43 -10.37 -17.97
C LEU A 133 38.65 -9.78 -19.15
N PHE A 134 37.69 -10.53 -19.69
CA PHE A 134 36.90 -10.10 -20.84
C PHE A 134 35.96 -8.94 -20.48
N GLU A 135 35.68 -8.10 -21.47
CA GLU A 135 34.70 -7.02 -21.32
C GLU A 135 33.29 -7.57 -21.08
N LYS A 136 32.58 -6.93 -20.16
CA LYS A 136 31.14 -7.08 -19.96
C LYS A 136 30.49 -5.70 -19.90
N LYS A 137 29.49 -5.47 -20.75
CA LYS A 137 28.67 -4.24 -20.74
C LYS A 137 27.47 -4.45 -19.82
N VAL A 138 27.33 -3.59 -18.81
CA VAL A 138 26.21 -3.60 -17.86
C VAL A 138 25.69 -2.18 -17.76
N ASP A 139 24.45 -1.95 -18.16
CA ASP A 139 23.83 -0.63 -18.26
C ASP A 139 24.72 0.39 -18.98
N GLY A 140 25.33 0.02 -20.10
CA GLY A 140 26.25 0.89 -20.84
C GLY A 140 27.59 1.18 -20.15
N ALA A 141 27.84 0.69 -18.92
CA ALA A 141 29.17 0.70 -18.32
C ALA A 141 29.98 -0.52 -18.79
N ARG A 142 31.24 -0.27 -19.14
CA ARG A 142 32.22 -1.33 -19.46
C ARG A 142 32.90 -1.80 -18.17
N LEU A 143 32.75 -3.07 -17.84
CA LEU A 143 33.49 -3.79 -16.80
C LEU A 143 34.42 -4.81 -17.47
N GLY A 144 35.54 -5.20 -16.85
CA GLY A 144 36.56 -6.07 -17.45
C GLY A 144 37.50 -5.33 -18.40
N ASP A 145 37.86 -6.00 -19.50
CA ASP A 145 38.86 -5.56 -20.48
C ASP A 145 40.22 -5.29 -19.82
N ALA A 146 40.80 -6.28 -19.15
CA ALA A 146 42.09 -6.11 -18.48
C ALA A 146 43.00 -7.32 -18.67
N ILE A 147 44.20 -7.07 -19.19
CA ILE A 147 45.30 -8.02 -19.16
C ILE A 147 46.06 -7.87 -17.83
N GLY A 148 46.45 -9.00 -17.26
CA GLY A 148 47.23 -9.07 -16.04
C GLY A 148 48.28 -10.18 -16.11
N GLY A 149 49.18 -10.15 -15.15
CA GLY A 149 50.15 -11.21 -14.91
C GLY A 149 49.98 -11.78 -13.51
N GLN A 150 50.24 -13.07 -13.37
CA GLN A 150 50.30 -13.73 -12.07
C GLN A 150 51.59 -14.54 -11.95
N ALA A 151 52.11 -14.59 -10.73
CA ALA A 151 53.24 -15.42 -10.33
C ALA A 151 52.87 -16.19 -9.07
N ARG A 152 53.37 -17.41 -8.96
CA ARG A 152 53.08 -18.31 -7.87
C ARG A 152 54.35 -18.98 -7.41
N VAL A 153 54.50 -19.12 -6.11
CA VAL A 153 55.57 -19.87 -5.46
C VAL A 153 54.93 -20.85 -4.48
N MET A 154 55.38 -22.09 -4.49
CA MET A 154 54.88 -23.15 -3.62
C MET A 154 56.03 -23.88 -2.95
N LEU A 155 55.87 -24.17 -1.67
CA LEU A 155 56.79 -24.92 -0.83
C LEU A 155 56.02 -26.07 -0.18
N ASP A 156 56.33 -27.31 -0.58
CA ASP A 156 55.77 -28.50 0.05
C ASP A 156 56.79 -29.14 0.98
N VAL A 157 56.43 -29.27 2.25
CA VAL A 157 57.23 -29.89 3.32
C VAL A 157 56.63 -31.27 3.64
N ILE A 158 57.40 -32.32 3.36
CA ILE A 158 57.06 -33.74 3.65
C ILE A 158 55.75 -34.18 2.96
N GLN A 159 55.31 -33.49 1.89
CA GLN A 159 54.05 -33.74 1.18
C GLN A 159 52.78 -33.66 2.06
N ARG A 160 52.91 -33.13 3.28
CA ARG A 160 51.82 -33.02 4.26
C ARG A 160 51.51 -31.58 4.57
N PHE A 161 52.51 -30.71 4.57
CA PHE A 161 52.35 -29.29 4.83
C PHE A 161 52.77 -28.54 3.58
N GLY A 162 51.88 -27.69 3.07
CA GLY A 162 52.15 -26.86 1.91
C GLY A 162 52.01 -25.39 2.29
N ALA A 163 52.88 -24.56 1.73
CA ALA A 163 52.73 -23.10 1.72
C ALA A 163 52.75 -22.62 0.27
N GLN A 164 51.83 -21.75 -0.11
CA GLN A 164 51.73 -21.17 -1.43
C GLN A 164 51.60 -19.65 -1.33
N PHE A 165 52.30 -18.94 -2.19
CA PHE A 165 52.24 -17.49 -2.34
C PHE A 165 51.87 -17.16 -3.77
N ASN A 166 50.79 -16.42 -3.96
CA ASN A 166 50.33 -15.94 -5.26
C ASN A 166 50.43 -14.42 -5.30
N PHE A 167 50.98 -13.91 -6.39
CA PHE A 167 51.10 -12.50 -6.70
C PHE A 167 50.40 -12.27 -8.03
N SER A 168 49.53 -11.28 -8.12
CA SER A 168 48.95 -10.88 -9.40
C SER A 168 48.84 -9.37 -9.51
N TYR A 169 48.94 -8.87 -10.74
CA TYR A 169 48.73 -7.47 -11.06
C TYR A 169 47.92 -7.31 -12.34
N ASP A 170 46.90 -6.46 -12.27
CA ASP A 170 46.20 -5.93 -13.45
C ASP A 170 45.68 -4.51 -13.18
N LYS A 171 45.15 -3.84 -14.21
CA LYS A 171 44.68 -2.45 -14.09
C LYS A 171 43.42 -2.28 -13.22
N ILE A 172 42.61 -3.33 -13.04
CA ILE A 172 41.36 -3.35 -12.27
C ILE A 172 41.62 -3.64 -10.79
N TYR A 173 42.28 -4.74 -10.47
CA TYR A 173 42.52 -5.22 -9.10
C TYR A 173 43.86 -4.75 -8.51
N LYS A 174 44.72 -4.12 -9.31
CA LYS A 174 46.08 -3.68 -8.91
C LYS A 174 46.87 -4.86 -8.36
N TRP A 175 47.79 -4.61 -7.42
CA TRP A 175 48.56 -5.67 -6.77
C TRP A 175 47.68 -6.46 -5.80
N VAL A 176 47.63 -7.77 -6.01
CA VAL A 176 46.99 -8.72 -5.10
C VAL A 176 48.04 -9.73 -4.67
N PHE A 177 48.16 -9.91 -3.35
CA PHE A 177 49.01 -10.92 -2.74
C PHE A 177 48.14 -11.87 -1.92
N GLN A 178 48.33 -13.18 -2.09
CA GLN A 178 47.60 -14.21 -1.37
C GLN A 178 48.58 -15.26 -0.85
N GLY A 179 48.46 -15.61 0.42
CA GLY A 179 49.20 -16.70 1.06
C GLY A 179 48.25 -17.82 1.47
N THR A 180 48.58 -19.06 1.14
CA THR A 180 47.83 -20.26 1.54
C THR A 180 48.74 -21.19 2.31
N ALA A 181 48.29 -21.68 3.45
CA ALA A 181 48.92 -22.78 4.16
C ALA A 181 47.92 -23.92 4.27
N GLY A 182 48.36 -25.16 4.05
CA GLY A 182 47.45 -26.30 3.98
C GLY A 182 48.06 -27.59 4.52
N VAL A 183 47.18 -28.49 4.97
CA VAL A 183 47.51 -29.85 5.37
C VAL A 183 46.90 -30.82 4.37
N SER A 184 47.70 -31.76 3.86
CA SER A 184 47.26 -32.81 2.94
C SER A 184 47.21 -34.17 3.64
N LEU A 185 46.05 -34.82 3.58
CA LEU A 185 45.78 -36.14 4.16
C LEU A 185 45.49 -37.14 3.03
N PRO A 186 46.50 -37.85 2.49
CA PRO A 186 46.27 -38.82 1.44
C PRO A 186 45.53 -40.05 1.99
N LEU A 187 44.37 -40.37 1.42
CA LEU A 187 43.51 -41.49 1.84
C LEU A 187 43.82 -42.83 1.13
N GLY A 188 44.97 -42.92 0.45
CA GLY A 188 45.40 -44.11 -0.31
C GLY A 188 46.32 -45.07 0.47
N ARG A 189 46.59 -46.26 -0.10
CA ARG A 189 47.52 -47.24 0.49
C ARG A 189 48.92 -46.62 0.66
N ARG A 190 49.47 -46.75 1.87
CA ARG A 190 50.75 -46.14 2.31
C ARG A 190 51.96 -46.55 1.46
N GLU A 191 51.88 -47.72 0.80
CA GLU A 191 52.95 -48.31 -0.01
C GLU A 191 53.21 -47.56 -1.33
N THR A 192 52.26 -46.79 -1.85
CA THR A 192 52.39 -46.02 -3.11
C THR A 192 52.98 -44.62 -2.90
N ILE A 193 53.19 -44.20 -1.64
CA ILE A 193 53.77 -42.89 -1.27
C ILE A 193 55.24 -43.05 -0.84
N ARG A 194 55.98 -44.02 -1.41
CA ARG A 194 57.44 -43.86 -1.45
C ARG A 194 57.70 -42.69 -2.36
N GLN A 195 58.29 -41.63 -1.80
CA GLN A 195 58.63 -40.37 -2.48
C GLN A 195 59.16 -40.64 -3.89
N SER A 196 58.27 -40.60 -4.89
CA SER A 196 58.69 -40.67 -6.26
C SER A 196 59.52 -39.41 -6.50
N LYS A 197 60.82 -39.60 -6.76
CA LYS A 197 61.73 -38.52 -7.18
C LYS A 197 61.32 -37.91 -8.53
N ASN A 198 60.35 -38.51 -9.21
CA ASN A 198 59.81 -38.06 -10.47
C ASN A 198 58.67 -37.05 -10.21
N PHE A 199 58.92 -35.80 -10.58
CA PHE A 199 58.00 -34.67 -10.41
C PHE A 199 56.66 -34.90 -11.14
N LEU A 200 56.67 -35.55 -12.30
CA LEU A 200 55.45 -35.85 -13.04
C LEU A 200 54.50 -36.74 -12.23
N CYS A 201 55.02 -37.68 -11.43
CA CYS A 201 54.21 -38.49 -10.53
C CYS A 201 53.52 -37.64 -9.45
N GLN A 202 54.19 -36.60 -8.94
CA GLN A 202 53.61 -35.67 -7.97
C GLN A 202 52.59 -34.75 -8.65
N ALA A 203 52.94 -34.16 -9.79
CA ALA A 203 52.05 -33.30 -10.58
C ALA A 203 50.76 -34.02 -11.00
N ARG A 204 50.83 -35.33 -11.31
CA ARG A 204 49.64 -36.17 -11.60
C ARG A 204 48.65 -36.27 -10.45
N ASN A 205 49.12 -36.19 -9.21
CA ASN A 205 48.28 -36.30 -8.03
C ASN A 205 47.90 -34.95 -7.42
N GLN A 206 48.46 -33.85 -7.95
CA GLN A 206 48.08 -32.51 -7.53
C GLN A 206 46.67 -32.17 -7.99
N LEU A 207 45.96 -31.40 -7.16
CA LEU A 207 44.69 -30.81 -7.55
C LEU A 207 44.89 -29.93 -8.80
N PRO A 208 43.92 -29.88 -9.72
CA PRO A 208 43.99 -28.98 -10.86
C PRO A 208 44.12 -27.54 -10.37
N TYR A 209 45.12 -26.85 -10.90
CA TYR A 209 45.34 -25.45 -10.56
C TYR A 209 44.49 -24.55 -11.46
N ARG A 210 43.73 -23.68 -10.79
CA ARG A 210 42.75 -22.76 -11.37
C ARG A 210 42.46 -21.65 -10.36
N LYS A 211 41.88 -20.53 -10.81
CA LYS A 211 41.25 -19.54 -9.94
C LYS A 211 39.92 -20.08 -9.41
N GLU A 212 39.87 -20.30 -8.11
CA GLU A 212 38.69 -20.84 -7.41
C GLU A 212 37.62 -19.77 -7.15
N ILE A 213 38.05 -18.51 -7.02
CA ILE A 213 37.17 -17.40 -6.66
C ILE A 213 36.79 -16.59 -7.91
N ILE A 214 35.48 -16.54 -8.19
CA ILE A 214 34.93 -15.79 -9.33
C ILE A 214 35.35 -14.31 -9.21
N PRO A 215 36.02 -13.74 -10.24
CA PRO A 215 36.42 -12.34 -10.23
C PRO A 215 35.17 -11.46 -10.37
N VAL A 216 34.90 -10.63 -9.37
CA VAL A 216 33.78 -9.68 -9.36
C VAL A 216 34.34 -8.27 -9.37
N GLN A 217 34.07 -7.53 -10.44
CA GLN A 217 34.41 -6.11 -10.49
C GLN A 217 33.23 -5.28 -9.98
N SER A 218 33.53 -4.25 -9.21
CA SER A 218 32.56 -3.22 -8.86
C SER A 218 32.95 -1.88 -9.48
N LYS A 219 31.99 -1.23 -10.14
CA LYS A 219 32.20 0.07 -10.79
C LYS A 219 31.09 1.04 -10.41
N ASN A 220 31.47 2.24 -10.01
CA ASN A 220 30.51 3.31 -9.82
C ASN A 220 30.15 3.89 -11.18
N LYS A 221 28.86 3.93 -11.50
CA LYS A 221 28.33 4.62 -12.67
C LYS A 221 27.54 5.83 -12.22
N ARG A 222 27.73 6.96 -12.91
CA ARG A 222 26.82 8.10 -12.79
C ARG A 222 25.75 7.98 -13.87
N THR A 223 24.50 8.09 -13.46
CA THR A 223 23.34 8.11 -14.36
C THR A 223 22.67 9.46 -14.21
N VAL A 224 22.33 10.08 -15.33
CA VAL A 224 21.53 11.31 -15.39
C VAL A 224 20.07 10.88 -15.56
N SER A 225 19.15 11.48 -14.81
CA SER A 225 17.71 11.25 -15.02
C SER A 225 17.31 11.66 -16.43
N SER A 226 16.41 10.90 -17.06
CA SER A 226 15.79 11.29 -18.32
C SER A 226 14.72 12.38 -18.15
N ALA A 227 14.18 12.54 -16.94
CA ALA A 227 13.22 13.58 -16.64
C ALA A 227 13.84 14.98 -16.77
N ASN A 228 13.12 15.87 -17.44
CA ASN A 228 13.44 17.29 -17.55
C ASN A 228 12.87 18.02 -16.32
N ILE A 229 13.76 18.66 -15.56
CA ILE A 229 13.44 19.33 -14.30
C ILE A 229 13.67 20.83 -14.47
N ILE A 230 12.60 21.59 -14.31
CA ILE A 230 12.59 23.05 -14.36
C ILE A 230 12.61 23.56 -12.93
N PHE A 231 13.62 24.35 -12.58
CA PHE A 231 13.81 24.84 -11.22
C PHE A 231 13.25 26.24 -11.07
N VAL A 232 12.57 26.49 -9.95
CA VAL A 232 12.00 27.79 -9.60
C VAL A 232 12.50 28.22 -8.23
N ASN A 233 13.03 29.45 -8.15
CA ASN A 233 13.43 30.08 -6.90
C ASN A 233 13.25 31.61 -7.03
N ASN A 234 12.37 32.21 -6.23
CA ASN A 234 12.05 33.65 -6.30
C ASN A 234 13.19 34.59 -5.91
N THR A 235 14.29 34.08 -5.37
CA THR A 235 15.53 34.86 -5.13
C THR A 235 16.50 34.82 -6.32
N SER A 236 16.14 34.12 -7.40
CA SER A 236 16.95 33.97 -8.62
C SER A 236 16.60 35.04 -9.66
N SER A 237 17.25 35.02 -10.83
CA SER A 237 17.03 35.98 -11.92
C SER A 237 17.23 35.38 -13.32
N SER A 238 16.83 34.11 -13.58
CA SER A 238 17.42 33.36 -14.71
C SER A 238 16.54 32.34 -15.48
N ASN A 239 17.18 31.31 -16.08
CA ASN A 239 16.78 30.46 -17.23
C ASN A 239 16.20 29.07 -16.85
N GLY A 240 15.92 28.79 -15.58
CA GLY A 240 15.22 27.57 -15.16
C GLY A 240 16.08 26.33 -14.85
N THR A 241 17.41 26.45 -14.83
CA THR A 241 18.31 25.36 -14.38
C THR A 241 18.52 25.40 -12.87
N ILE A 242 19.07 24.35 -12.25
CA ILE A 242 19.39 24.41 -10.81
C ILE A 242 20.43 25.49 -10.48
N GLU A 243 21.40 25.71 -11.36
CA GLU A 243 22.41 26.75 -11.19
C GLU A 243 21.83 28.16 -11.38
N SER A 244 20.68 28.26 -12.03
CA SER A 244 20.05 29.53 -12.41
C SER A 244 18.51 29.37 -12.53
N PRO A 245 17.78 29.19 -11.41
CA PRO A 245 16.34 28.92 -11.44
C PRO A 245 15.53 30.06 -12.03
N TYR A 246 14.30 29.79 -12.48
CA TYR A 246 13.35 30.84 -12.82
C TYR A 246 12.94 31.61 -11.57
N PRO A 247 12.83 32.95 -11.62
CA PRO A 247 12.36 33.76 -10.50
C PRO A 247 10.86 33.60 -10.24
N THR A 248 10.08 33.14 -11.21
CA THR A 248 8.63 33.01 -11.06
C THR A 248 8.10 31.69 -11.58
N THR A 249 7.02 31.21 -10.98
CA THR A 249 6.30 30.03 -11.45
C THR A 249 5.67 30.27 -12.83
N ALA A 250 5.26 31.50 -13.15
CA ALA A 250 4.76 31.87 -14.48
C ALA A 250 5.80 31.66 -15.59
N MET A 251 7.06 32.06 -15.37
CA MET A 251 8.14 31.81 -16.32
C MET A 251 8.42 30.31 -16.48
N ALA A 252 8.40 29.56 -15.38
CA ALA A 252 8.60 28.11 -15.42
C ALA A 252 7.49 27.42 -16.24
N MET A 253 6.23 27.78 -16.01
CA MET A 253 5.09 27.25 -16.78
C MET A 253 5.23 27.55 -18.27
N ALA A 254 5.57 28.79 -18.63
CA ALA A 254 5.71 29.22 -20.03
C ALA A 254 6.84 28.50 -20.79
N ASN A 255 7.83 27.95 -20.08
CA ASN A 255 8.97 27.22 -20.65
C ASN A 255 8.90 25.71 -20.38
N SER A 256 7.77 25.22 -19.85
CA SER A 256 7.56 23.81 -19.57
C SER A 256 6.77 23.11 -20.67
N ALA A 257 6.99 21.81 -20.82
CA ALA A 257 6.26 20.91 -21.70
C ALA A 257 5.48 19.85 -20.91
N PRO A 258 4.49 19.18 -21.53
CA PRO A 258 3.83 18.02 -20.92
C PRO A 258 4.86 16.96 -20.49
N GLY A 259 4.71 16.41 -19.28
CA GLY A 259 5.66 15.43 -18.71
C GLY A 259 6.83 16.03 -17.91
N ASP A 260 7.05 17.35 -17.96
CA ASP A 260 8.11 18.00 -17.20
C ASP A 260 7.87 17.99 -15.69
N ILE A 261 8.94 18.22 -14.92
CA ILE A 261 8.87 18.41 -13.47
C ILE A 261 9.21 19.85 -13.15
N ILE A 262 8.27 20.58 -12.55
CA ILE A 262 8.48 21.92 -12.02
C ILE A 262 8.84 21.77 -10.54
N TYR A 263 10.10 22.06 -10.20
CA TYR A 263 10.69 21.89 -8.87
C TYR A 263 10.92 23.23 -8.18
N ILE A 264 10.15 23.52 -7.13
CA ILE A 264 10.07 24.84 -6.50
C ILE A 264 10.82 24.87 -5.16
N PHE A 265 11.71 25.86 -5.02
CA PHE A 265 12.40 26.17 -3.76
C PHE A 265 11.58 27.13 -2.88
N PRO A 266 11.68 27.06 -1.54
CA PRO A 266 11.01 28.02 -0.65
C PRO A 266 11.40 29.47 -0.90
N GLY A 267 12.59 29.69 -1.46
CA GLY A 267 13.08 31.02 -1.81
C GLY A 267 13.29 31.90 -0.58
N ASP A 268 12.78 33.13 -0.62
CA ASP A 268 12.80 34.05 0.52
C ASP A 268 11.71 33.77 1.57
N GLY A 269 10.88 32.74 1.37
CA GLY A 269 9.78 32.36 2.26
C GLY A 269 8.49 33.17 2.03
N THR A 270 8.48 34.10 1.08
CA THR A 270 7.27 34.82 0.67
C THR A 270 6.63 34.14 -0.55
N SER A 271 5.44 34.61 -0.94
CA SER A 271 4.80 34.17 -2.17
C SER A 271 5.19 35.01 -3.39
N THR A 272 6.03 36.04 -3.26
CA THR A 272 6.38 36.91 -4.39
C THR A 272 7.05 36.08 -5.49
N GLY A 273 6.50 36.11 -6.70
CA GLY A 273 6.93 35.27 -7.82
C GLY A 273 6.28 33.89 -7.87
N TYR A 274 5.58 33.49 -6.80
CA TYR A 274 4.78 32.26 -6.67
C TYR A 274 3.28 32.55 -6.54
N ASP A 275 2.89 33.80 -6.75
CA ASP A 275 1.58 34.39 -6.50
C ASP A 275 0.67 34.43 -7.75
N THR A 276 1.08 33.73 -8.81
CA THR A 276 0.33 33.58 -10.06
C THR A 276 -0.34 32.21 -10.12
N ALA A 277 -1.60 32.18 -10.57
CA ALA A 277 -2.33 30.94 -10.83
C ALA A 277 -1.58 30.03 -11.82
N LEU A 278 -1.47 28.74 -11.49
CA LEU A 278 -0.78 27.74 -12.30
C LEU A 278 -1.78 26.81 -12.96
N THR A 279 -1.60 26.50 -14.23
CA THR A 279 -2.36 25.45 -14.93
C THR A 279 -1.40 24.42 -15.45
N LEU A 280 -1.38 23.24 -14.83
CA LEU A 280 -0.45 22.18 -15.20
C LEU A 280 -0.77 21.63 -16.60
N LEU A 281 0.27 21.22 -17.30
CA LEU A 281 0.13 20.47 -18.55
C LEU A 281 -0.06 18.97 -18.26
N PRO A 282 -0.57 18.17 -19.22
CA PRO A 282 -0.70 16.73 -19.04
C PRO A 282 0.61 16.05 -18.61
N ASN A 283 0.53 15.06 -17.73
CA ASN A 283 1.66 14.30 -17.17
C ASN A 283 2.69 15.14 -16.39
N GLN A 284 2.40 16.40 -16.07
CA GLN A 284 3.34 17.29 -15.41
C GLN A 284 3.37 17.06 -13.89
N THR A 285 4.55 17.22 -13.28
CA THR A 285 4.71 17.17 -11.82
C THR A 285 5.08 18.54 -11.28
N LEU A 286 4.29 19.07 -10.35
CA LEU A 286 4.60 20.24 -9.54
C LEU A 286 5.06 19.79 -8.16
N GLN A 287 6.33 20.03 -7.86
CA GLN A 287 7.00 19.48 -6.68
C GLN A 287 7.68 20.60 -5.88
N GLY A 288 7.34 20.74 -4.61
CA GLY A 288 8.12 21.53 -3.67
C GLY A 288 9.34 20.76 -3.17
N SER A 289 10.45 21.48 -3.01
CA SER A 289 11.74 20.91 -2.62
C SER A 289 11.83 20.40 -1.18
N GLY A 290 10.83 20.73 -0.35
CA GLY A 290 10.71 20.21 1.03
C GLY A 290 10.19 18.77 1.13
N ALA A 291 9.73 18.19 0.02
CA ALA A 291 9.35 16.78 -0.05
C ALA A 291 10.27 16.00 -1.01
N LYS A 292 10.29 14.66 -0.85
CA LYS A 292 11.04 13.76 -1.73
C LYS A 292 10.45 13.81 -3.14
N LEU A 293 11.32 13.79 -4.16
CA LEU A 293 10.92 13.69 -5.56
C LEU A 293 11.23 12.26 -6.07
N ASP A 294 10.20 11.60 -6.57
CA ASP A 294 10.30 10.27 -7.18
C ASP A 294 10.33 10.43 -8.71
N LEU A 295 11.44 10.03 -9.33
CA LEU A 295 11.63 10.07 -10.78
C LEU A 295 11.31 8.73 -11.46
N GLY A 296 10.77 7.75 -10.72
CA GLY A 296 10.52 6.39 -11.19
C GLY A 296 11.78 5.51 -11.19
N GLY A 297 11.60 4.19 -11.35
CA GLY A 297 12.72 3.24 -11.47
C GLY A 297 13.67 3.20 -10.26
N GLY A 298 13.16 3.53 -9.06
CA GLY A 298 13.95 3.62 -7.82
C GLY A 298 14.88 4.84 -7.74
N LEU A 299 14.71 5.84 -8.63
CA LEU A 299 15.45 7.10 -8.59
C LEU A 299 14.76 8.10 -7.66
N ILE A 300 15.20 8.16 -6.40
CA ILE A 300 14.62 9.05 -5.39
C ILE A 300 15.58 10.21 -5.12
N VAL A 301 15.11 11.43 -5.31
CA VAL A 301 15.78 12.64 -4.82
C VAL A 301 15.24 12.95 -3.42
N PRO A 302 16.10 12.98 -2.38
CA PRO A 302 15.67 13.37 -1.04
C PRO A 302 15.22 14.84 -1.00
N PRO A 303 14.42 15.25 0.00
CA PRO A 303 14.11 16.67 0.21
C PRO A 303 15.38 17.53 0.19
N GLN A 304 15.40 18.60 -0.59
CA GLN A 304 16.52 19.54 -0.62
C GLN A 304 16.37 20.64 0.44
N THR A 305 15.15 20.89 0.91
CA THR A 305 14.81 21.89 1.93
C THR A 305 13.89 21.27 2.98
N PRO A 306 14.34 20.23 3.70
CA PRO A 306 13.48 19.50 4.64
C PRO A 306 12.82 20.45 5.65
N ASN A 307 11.51 20.27 5.85
CA ASN A 307 10.65 21.11 6.71
C ASN A 307 10.38 22.54 6.21
N GLN A 308 10.74 22.88 4.97
CA GLN A 308 10.39 24.15 4.33
C GLN A 308 9.64 23.88 3.03
N LEU A 309 8.36 24.23 2.99
CA LEU A 309 7.54 24.11 1.80
C LEU A 309 7.43 25.48 1.11
N PRO A 310 7.55 25.57 -0.23
CA PRO A 310 7.30 26.83 -0.94
C PRO A 310 5.85 27.28 -0.76
N LEU A 311 5.67 28.58 -0.48
CA LEU A 311 4.36 29.21 -0.31
C LEU A 311 3.84 29.72 -1.67
N LEU A 312 2.79 29.10 -2.18
CA LEU A 312 2.09 29.54 -3.38
C LEU A 312 0.80 30.27 -2.97
N THR A 313 0.56 31.44 -3.57
CA THR A 313 -0.67 32.22 -3.37
C THR A 313 -1.34 32.49 -4.73
N SER A 314 -2.63 32.82 -4.73
CA SER A 314 -3.33 33.35 -5.90
C SER A 314 -4.62 34.06 -5.44
N THR A 315 -5.02 35.09 -6.16
CA THR A 315 -6.34 35.73 -6.02
C THR A 315 -7.47 34.95 -6.68
N SER A 316 -7.15 33.81 -7.31
CA SER A 316 -8.07 32.89 -7.95
C SER A 316 -7.74 31.44 -7.55
N ASN A 317 -7.92 30.47 -8.45
CA ASN A 317 -7.46 29.10 -8.16
C ASN A 317 -5.93 29.07 -8.21
N THR A 318 -5.28 28.59 -7.16
CA THR A 318 -3.80 28.63 -7.10
C THR A 318 -3.18 27.62 -8.05
N ILE A 319 -3.71 26.40 -8.10
CA ILE A 319 -3.27 25.34 -9.01
C ILE A 319 -4.48 24.73 -9.71
N THR A 320 -4.45 24.69 -11.04
CA THR A 320 -5.36 23.93 -11.88
C THR A 320 -4.62 22.70 -12.39
N VAL A 321 -5.03 21.50 -11.95
CA VAL A 321 -4.42 20.24 -12.39
C VAL A 321 -5.01 19.79 -13.72
N SER A 322 -4.16 19.32 -14.62
CA SER A 322 -4.58 18.63 -15.84
C SER A 322 -4.60 17.12 -15.58
N SER A 323 -4.43 16.32 -16.61
CA SER A 323 -4.46 14.86 -16.53
C SER A 323 -3.12 14.25 -16.14
N ASN A 324 -3.18 13.14 -15.40
CA ASN A 324 -2.03 12.39 -14.91
C ASN A 324 -0.96 13.29 -14.25
N SER A 325 -1.40 14.37 -13.61
CA SER A 325 -0.56 15.37 -13.00
C SER A 325 -0.28 15.02 -11.54
N THR A 326 0.89 15.42 -11.04
CA THR A 326 1.24 15.26 -9.63
C THR A 326 1.47 16.62 -8.97
N VAL A 327 0.88 16.88 -7.82
CA VAL A 327 1.09 18.08 -7.00
C VAL A 327 1.56 17.63 -5.61
N ARG A 328 2.79 18.02 -5.22
CA ARG A 328 3.38 17.53 -3.98
C ARG A 328 4.27 18.51 -3.25
N GLY A 329 4.18 18.51 -1.91
CA GLY A 329 5.16 19.17 -1.05
C GLY A 329 5.08 20.69 -1.08
N LEU A 330 3.89 21.26 -1.19
CA LEU A 330 3.66 22.70 -1.30
C LEU A 330 2.91 23.24 -0.08
N ASN A 331 3.12 24.51 0.26
CA ASN A 331 2.23 25.28 1.11
C ASN A 331 1.37 26.16 0.20
N ILE A 332 0.06 25.91 0.14
CA ILE A 332 -0.81 26.51 -0.87
C ILE A 332 -1.87 27.33 -0.15
N THR A 333 -1.95 28.60 -0.51
CA THR A 333 -3.00 29.51 -0.10
C THR A 333 -3.73 30.06 -1.31
N GLY A 334 -5.02 30.34 -1.17
CA GLY A 334 -5.83 30.89 -2.25
C GLY A 334 -7.12 31.51 -1.72
N THR A 335 -7.86 32.18 -2.60
CA THR A 335 -9.13 32.84 -2.27
C THR A 335 -10.36 32.05 -2.71
N THR A 336 -10.27 31.27 -3.80
CA THR A 336 -11.38 30.44 -4.33
C THR A 336 -11.15 28.94 -4.11
N SER A 337 -10.12 28.38 -4.72
CA SER A 337 -9.75 26.97 -4.54
C SER A 337 -8.24 26.83 -4.58
N ALA A 338 -7.62 26.15 -3.61
CA ALA A 338 -6.16 26.03 -3.61
C ALA A 338 -5.72 25.12 -4.76
N ILE A 339 -6.44 24.01 -4.92
CA ILE A 339 -6.29 23.10 -6.06
C ILE A 339 -7.65 22.90 -6.72
N ARG A 340 -7.71 23.07 -8.03
CA ARG A 340 -8.90 22.83 -8.85
C ARG A 340 -8.58 21.88 -10.01
N GLN A 341 -9.54 21.10 -10.44
CA GLN A 341 -9.52 20.54 -11.80
C GLN A 341 -10.69 21.16 -12.58
N ASN A 342 -10.42 21.80 -13.72
CA ASN A 342 -11.43 22.59 -14.43
C ASN A 342 -11.38 22.42 -15.95
N ASP A 343 -10.75 21.37 -16.47
CA ASP A 343 -10.63 21.24 -17.92
C ASP A 343 -11.69 20.28 -18.48
N PRO A 344 -12.81 20.78 -19.03
CA PRO A 344 -13.83 19.95 -19.67
C PRO A 344 -13.35 19.32 -20.98
N THR A 345 -12.18 19.71 -21.50
CA THR A 345 -11.64 19.24 -22.79
C THR A 345 -10.61 18.12 -22.64
N VAL A 346 -10.11 17.88 -21.43
CA VAL A 346 -9.04 16.90 -21.18
C VAL A 346 -9.62 15.49 -21.11
N ARG A 347 -9.64 14.83 -22.26
CA ARG A 347 -9.87 13.39 -22.40
C ARG A 347 -8.66 12.63 -21.87
N THR A 348 -8.74 11.98 -20.71
CA THR A 348 -7.62 11.14 -20.26
C THR A 348 -8.02 9.95 -19.41
N GLY A 349 -7.44 8.80 -19.75
CA GLY A 349 -7.06 7.83 -18.72
C GLY A 349 -5.78 8.29 -18.02
N GLY A 350 -5.63 7.94 -16.74
CA GLY A 350 -4.48 8.30 -15.90
C GLY A 350 -4.91 8.67 -14.48
N THR A 351 -3.94 8.80 -13.57
CA THR A 351 -4.21 9.07 -12.16
C THR A 351 -3.54 10.36 -11.72
N ASN A 352 -4.35 11.33 -11.29
CA ASN A 352 -3.86 12.54 -10.66
C ASN A 352 -3.47 12.25 -9.21
N ARG A 353 -2.33 12.79 -8.77
CA ARG A 353 -1.81 12.60 -7.41
C ARG A 353 -1.65 13.94 -6.72
N ILE A 354 -2.29 14.11 -5.56
CA ILE A 354 -2.17 15.31 -4.73
C ILE A 354 -1.70 14.85 -3.36
N GLU A 355 -0.43 15.09 -3.05
CA GLU A 355 0.20 14.46 -1.88
C GLU A 355 1.07 15.42 -1.05
N TYR A 356 1.11 15.27 0.28
CA TYR A 356 2.06 16.03 1.14
C TYR A 356 1.96 17.55 1.03
N ASN A 357 0.76 18.10 0.78
CA ASN A 357 0.56 19.55 0.72
C ASN A 357 -0.01 20.07 2.05
N PHE A 358 0.38 21.29 2.41
CA PHE A 358 -0.30 22.08 3.42
C PHE A 358 -1.18 23.10 2.70
N ILE A 359 -2.48 23.03 2.89
CA ILE A 359 -3.47 23.81 2.16
C ILE A 359 -4.23 24.67 3.15
N HIS A 360 -4.19 25.99 2.95
CA HIS A 360 -4.91 26.95 3.77
C HIS A 360 -5.69 27.92 2.88
N ASN A 361 -7.01 27.82 2.85
CA ASN A 361 -7.82 28.60 1.91
C ASN A 361 -9.18 28.92 2.50
N THR A 362 -9.57 30.19 2.56
CA THR A 362 -10.83 30.61 3.19
C THR A 362 -12.10 30.07 2.52
N SER A 363 -12.03 29.64 1.25
CA SER A 363 -13.16 29.07 0.51
C SER A 363 -13.07 27.56 0.42
N THR A 364 -12.61 26.97 -0.69
CA THR A 364 -12.48 25.51 -0.82
C THR A 364 -11.01 25.12 -0.83
N GLY A 365 -10.59 24.15 -0.02
CA GLY A 365 -9.22 23.65 -0.07
C GLY A 365 -8.92 23.01 -1.42
N MET A 366 -9.62 21.93 -1.76
CA MET A 366 -9.51 21.24 -3.03
C MET A 366 -10.89 21.12 -3.71
N ASN A 367 -11.01 21.54 -4.97
CA ASN A 367 -12.23 21.48 -5.76
C ASN A 367 -12.00 20.68 -7.04
N ILE A 368 -12.19 19.37 -6.96
CA ILE A 368 -11.78 18.42 -7.99
C ILE A 368 -13.02 17.92 -8.73
N GLY A 369 -13.19 18.34 -9.98
CA GLY A 369 -14.22 17.79 -10.86
C GLY A 369 -13.76 16.49 -11.54
N ASN A 370 -14.61 15.92 -12.41
CA ASN A 370 -14.18 15.03 -13.50
C ASN A 370 -14.57 15.57 -14.88
N GLY A 371 -15.39 16.62 -14.94
CA GLY A 371 -15.94 17.14 -16.19
C GLY A 371 -16.60 16.04 -17.02
N ALA A 372 -16.41 16.07 -18.34
CA ALA A 372 -17.01 15.10 -19.27
C ALA A 372 -16.26 13.74 -19.35
N HIS A 373 -15.33 13.44 -18.44
CA HIS A 373 -14.39 12.33 -18.60
C HIS A 373 -14.16 11.49 -17.33
N SER A 374 -13.64 10.28 -17.51
CA SER A 374 -13.23 9.41 -16.41
C SER A 374 -11.85 9.82 -15.90
N VAL A 375 -11.69 10.06 -14.59
CA VAL A 375 -10.40 10.47 -14.01
C VAL A 375 -10.22 9.80 -12.65
N ASP A 376 -9.00 9.29 -12.41
CA ASP A 376 -8.64 8.72 -11.12
C ASP A 376 -7.86 9.74 -10.27
N TYR A 377 -8.15 9.77 -8.96
CA TYR A 377 -7.46 10.63 -7.99
C TYR A 377 -6.90 9.84 -6.82
N ILE A 378 -5.65 10.14 -6.49
CA ILE A 378 -5.04 9.75 -5.21
C ILE A 378 -4.72 11.05 -4.45
N ILE A 379 -5.48 11.31 -3.39
CA ILE A 379 -5.31 12.47 -2.52
C ILE A 379 -4.82 11.94 -1.18
N SER A 380 -3.54 12.14 -0.85
CA SER A 380 -2.98 11.51 0.35
C SER A 380 -1.99 12.34 1.15
N GLU A 381 -2.02 12.17 2.47
CA GLU A 381 -1.06 12.81 3.39
C GLU A 381 -1.03 14.35 3.25
N ASN A 382 -2.16 14.97 2.91
CA ASN A 382 -2.32 16.43 2.89
C ASN A 382 -2.85 16.94 4.24
N VAL A 383 -2.52 18.18 4.58
CA VAL A 383 -3.16 18.94 5.65
C VAL A 383 -3.98 20.05 5.01
N VAL A 384 -5.28 20.08 5.27
CA VAL A 384 -6.22 21.09 4.75
C VAL A 384 -6.80 21.84 5.93
N ASP A 385 -6.65 23.16 5.98
CA ASP A 385 -6.95 24.00 7.14
C ASP A 385 -7.70 25.29 6.75
N GLN A 386 -8.55 25.77 7.67
CA GLN A 386 -9.30 27.03 7.62
C GLN A 386 -10.08 27.25 6.32
N THR A 387 -10.84 26.23 5.92
CA THR A 387 -11.64 26.25 4.68
C THR A 387 -13.12 26.33 4.95
N SER A 388 -13.91 26.88 4.04
CA SER A 388 -15.35 26.58 4.03
C SER A 388 -15.58 25.10 3.75
N ASN A 389 -15.04 24.60 2.62
CA ASN A 389 -15.04 23.17 2.28
C ASN A 389 -13.62 22.64 2.17
N GLY A 390 -13.27 21.56 2.87
CA GLY A 390 -11.93 21.00 2.83
C GLY A 390 -11.61 20.38 1.46
N VAL A 391 -12.26 19.27 1.14
CA VAL A 391 -12.09 18.51 -0.10
C VAL A 391 -13.44 18.30 -0.78
N ARG A 392 -13.68 19.02 -1.86
CA ARG A 392 -14.87 18.89 -2.71
C ARG A 392 -14.53 18.07 -3.95
N LEU A 393 -15.25 16.98 -4.19
CA LEU A 393 -15.13 16.12 -5.37
C LEU A 393 -16.43 16.20 -6.15
N ILE A 394 -16.39 16.53 -7.45
CA ILE A 394 -17.59 16.72 -8.27
C ILE A 394 -17.53 15.76 -9.46
N GLY A 395 -18.36 14.73 -9.41
CA GLY A 395 -18.67 13.89 -10.55
C GLY A 395 -19.87 14.48 -11.30
N ALA A 396 -19.68 15.18 -12.41
CA ALA A 396 -20.78 15.78 -13.15
C ALA A 396 -20.60 15.63 -14.67
N GLY A 397 -21.56 15.00 -15.35
CA GLY A 397 -21.55 14.88 -16.80
C GLY A 397 -22.83 14.28 -17.38
N THR A 398 -23.01 14.47 -18.69
CA THR A 398 -24.15 13.94 -19.48
C THR A 398 -23.84 12.61 -20.16
N THR A 399 -22.65 12.06 -19.90
CA THR A 399 -22.17 10.78 -20.43
C THR A 399 -21.69 9.95 -19.24
N ALA A 400 -21.74 8.62 -19.37
CA ALA A 400 -21.26 7.67 -18.36
C ALA A 400 -19.80 7.93 -17.95
N ASN A 401 -19.59 8.84 -17.01
CA ASN A 401 -18.28 9.26 -16.54
C ASN A 401 -17.96 8.54 -15.24
N THR A 402 -16.75 8.02 -15.10
CA THR A 402 -16.34 7.38 -13.84
C THR A 402 -15.40 8.30 -13.06
N LEU A 403 -15.75 8.69 -11.84
CA LEU A 403 -14.79 9.32 -10.92
C LEU A 403 -14.35 8.27 -9.91
N LEU A 404 -13.08 7.86 -9.95
CA LEU A 404 -12.49 7.03 -8.88
C LEU A 404 -11.55 7.87 -8.04
N ALA A 405 -11.86 8.04 -6.76
CA ALA A 405 -11.03 8.82 -5.85
C ALA A 405 -10.65 8.01 -4.61
N VAL A 406 -9.39 8.12 -4.20
CA VAL A 406 -8.87 7.57 -2.95
C VAL A 406 -8.32 8.71 -2.11
N LEU A 407 -8.97 9.00 -0.99
CA LEU A 407 -8.53 9.94 0.03
C LEU A 407 -7.90 9.16 1.19
N TYR A 408 -6.58 9.26 1.35
CA TYR A 408 -5.82 8.45 2.29
C TYR A 408 -4.94 9.26 3.23
N LYS A 409 -5.14 9.12 4.55
CA LYS A 409 -4.29 9.79 5.57
C LYS A 409 -4.22 11.32 5.45
N ASN A 410 -5.27 11.96 4.98
CA ASN A 410 -5.35 13.42 5.02
C ASN A 410 -5.77 13.89 6.41
N SER A 411 -5.35 15.10 6.79
CA SER A 411 -5.82 15.83 7.96
C SER A 411 -6.62 17.04 7.49
N VAL A 412 -7.94 17.03 7.66
CA VAL A 412 -8.80 18.18 7.35
C VAL A 412 -9.23 18.82 8.66
N GLN A 413 -8.95 20.10 8.85
CA GLN A 413 -9.22 20.81 10.10
C GLN A 413 -9.85 22.18 9.87
N ASN A 414 -10.60 22.68 10.85
CA ASN A 414 -11.19 24.02 10.85
C ASN A 414 -12.02 24.30 9.58
N SER A 415 -12.83 23.32 9.17
CA SER A 415 -13.74 23.50 8.04
C SER A 415 -15.04 24.14 8.53
N THR A 416 -15.38 25.35 8.07
CA THR A 416 -16.59 26.02 8.56
C THR A 416 -17.89 25.40 8.05
N ASN A 417 -17.82 24.53 7.03
CA ASN A 417 -18.94 23.76 6.49
C ASN A 417 -18.53 22.27 6.38
N ARG A 418 -18.17 21.77 5.20
CA ARG A 418 -17.88 20.34 4.98
C ARG A 418 -16.39 20.05 4.88
N ALA A 419 -15.88 19.10 5.66
CA ALA A 419 -14.49 18.67 5.53
C ALA A 419 -14.26 17.87 4.23
N ILE A 420 -15.13 16.91 3.90
CA ILE A 420 -15.08 16.16 2.63
C ILE A 420 -16.49 16.12 2.02
N LEU A 421 -16.63 16.61 0.78
CA LEU A 421 -17.88 16.74 0.04
C LEU A 421 -17.77 16.10 -1.35
N PRO A 422 -18.11 14.82 -1.54
CA PRO A 422 -18.25 14.22 -2.84
C PRO A 422 -19.69 14.38 -3.36
N GLU A 423 -19.82 14.91 -4.57
CA GLU A 423 -21.08 15.21 -5.26
C GLU A 423 -21.11 14.45 -6.59
N ALA A 424 -21.99 13.45 -6.72
CA ALA A 424 -22.27 12.75 -7.98
C ALA A 424 -23.55 13.29 -8.60
N ASN A 425 -23.49 13.74 -9.86
CA ASN A 425 -24.60 14.36 -10.57
C ASN A 425 -24.69 13.88 -12.03
N GLY A 426 -25.90 13.68 -12.54
CA GLY A 426 -26.15 13.18 -13.89
C GLY A 426 -25.81 11.70 -14.01
N ASP A 427 -25.54 11.22 -15.23
CA ASP A 427 -25.14 9.83 -15.53
C ASP A 427 -23.71 9.49 -15.04
N THR A 428 -23.28 10.03 -13.90
CA THR A 428 -21.95 9.83 -13.34
C THR A 428 -21.89 8.59 -12.46
N GLN A 429 -20.88 7.75 -12.69
CA GLN A 429 -20.47 6.68 -11.80
C GLN A 429 -19.37 7.17 -10.85
N MET A 430 -19.64 7.36 -9.56
CA MET A 430 -18.62 7.76 -8.59
C MET A 430 -18.21 6.59 -7.71
N GLY A 431 -16.93 6.29 -7.61
CA GLY A 431 -16.34 5.38 -6.63
C GLY A 431 -15.36 6.13 -5.73
N LEU A 432 -15.64 6.20 -4.44
CA LEU A 432 -14.82 6.92 -3.48
C LEU A 432 -14.38 6.02 -2.32
N ALA A 433 -13.09 6.05 -1.99
CA ALA A 433 -12.54 5.47 -0.78
C ALA A 433 -11.92 6.56 0.12
N VAL A 434 -12.49 6.76 1.31
CA VAL A 434 -11.99 7.69 2.34
C VAL A 434 -11.41 6.85 3.48
N ILE A 435 -10.08 6.71 3.53
CA ILE A 435 -9.38 5.76 4.40
C ILE A 435 -8.35 6.44 5.32
N ASN A 436 -8.39 6.14 6.62
CA ASN A 436 -7.41 6.61 7.62
C ASN A 436 -7.27 8.14 7.69
N ASN A 437 -8.30 8.92 7.36
CA ASN A 437 -8.23 10.38 7.44
C ASN A 437 -8.53 10.86 8.86
N GLN A 438 -7.96 12.00 9.22
CA GLN A 438 -8.25 12.74 10.44
C GLN A 438 -9.06 13.98 10.06
N ILE A 439 -10.24 14.14 10.65
CA ILE A 439 -11.14 15.27 10.42
C ILE A 439 -11.39 15.93 11.77
N ASN A 440 -11.04 17.20 11.90
CA ASN A 440 -11.20 17.97 13.12
C ASN A 440 -11.97 19.27 12.87
N GLU A 441 -12.87 19.68 13.78
CA GLU A 441 -13.51 21.00 13.74
C GLU A 441 -14.21 21.28 12.39
N ALA A 442 -15.28 20.54 12.12
CA ALA A 442 -16.12 20.71 10.93
C ALA A 442 -17.61 20.64 11.28
N GLU A 443 -18.47 21.36 10.55
CA GLU A 443 -19.93 21.17 10.67
C GLU A 443 -20.30 19.76 10.19
N ILE A 444 -19.80 19.36 9.02
CA ILE A 444 -19.99 18.02 8.47
C ILE A 444 -18.64 17.41 8.10
N GLY A 445 -18.35 16.22 8.62
CA GLY A 445 -17.07 15.54 8.39
C GLY A 445 -16.97 14.98 6.98
N LEU A 446 -17.90 14.11 6.61
CA LEU A 446 -18.01 13.54 5.28
C LEU A 446 -19.48 13.62 4.83
N GLU A 447 -19.77 14.45 3.83
CA GLU A 447 -21.10 14.54 3.24
C GLU A 447 -21.07 14.06 1.82
N PHE A 448 -21.83 13.02 1.51
CA PHE A 448 -21.97 12.50 0.17
C PHE A 448 -23.30 12.89 -0.43
N ILE A 449 -23.29 13.52 -1.60
CA ILE A 449 -24.50 13.91 -2.31
C ILE A 449 -24.53 13.19 -3.66
N SER A 450 -25.63 12.51 -3.96
CA SER A 450 -25.87 11.86 -5.24
C SER A 450 -27.17 12.38 -5.85
N SER A 451 -27.19 12.78 -7.12
CA SER A 451 -28.36 13.34 -7.80
C SER A 451 -28.48 12.96 -9.28
N ASN A 452 -29.70 12.96 -9.81
CA ASN A 452 -30.02 12.84 -11.24
C ASN A 452 -29.42 11.59 -11.89
N ASP A 453 -29.88 10.40 -11.51
CA ASP A 453 -29.46 9.10 -12.10
C ASP A 453 -28.01 8.69 -11.84
N ALA A 454 -27.30 9.39 -10.95
CA ALA A 454 -25.93 9.02 -10.57
C ALA A 454 -25.86 7.65 -9.88
N LEU A 455 -24.84 6.85 -10.23
CA LEU A 455 -24.49 5.60 -9.57
C LEU A 455 -23.27 5.83 -8.69
N ALA A 456 -23.43 5.81 -7.38
CA ALA A 456 -22.46 6.45 -6.51
C ALA A 456 -22.14 5.54 -5.31
N GLY A 457 -20.86 5.19 -5.14
CA GLY A 457 -20.34 4.25 -4.15
C GLY A 457 -19.28 4.89 -3.25
N VAL A 458 -19.49 4.90 -1.94
CA VAL A 458 -18.53 5.44 -0.95
C VAL A 458 -18.13 4.39 0.07
N ILE A 459 -16.82 4.25 0.28
CA ILE A 459 -16.23 3.45 1.35
C ILE A 459 -15.48 4.38 2.31
N ALA A 460 -16.00 4.57 3.52
CA ALA A 460 -15.36 5.36 4.58
C ALA A 460 -14.78 4.43 5.65
N SER A 461 -13.46 4.22 5.69
CA SER A 461 -12.83 3.24 6.58
C SER A 461 -11.76 3.83 7.49
N ARG A 462 -11.83 3.54 8.79
CA ARG A 462 -10.79 3.91 9.78
C ARG A 462 -10.54 5.43 9.88
N ASN A 463 -11.53 6.26 9.61
CA ASN A 463 -11.40 7.71 9.76
C ASN A 463 -11.61 8.10 11.23
N ARG A 464 -10.94 9.18 11.65
CA ARG A 464 -11.07 9.77 12.98
C ARG A 464 -11.75 11.14 12.84
N PHE A 465 -12.91 11.29 13.47
CA PHE A 465 -13.66 12.56 13.51
C PHE A 465 -13.52 13.16 14.90
N ALA A 466 -13.10 14.41 15.06
CA ALA A 466 -13.00 15.09 16.35
C ALA A 466 -13.66 16.47 16.25
N ASN A 467 -14.50 16.84 17.22
CA ASN A 467 -15.22 18.12 17.20
C ASN A 467 -15.98 18.35 15.87
N VAL A 468 -16.63 17.31 15.36
CA VAL A 468 -17.46 17.38 14.16
C VAL A 468 -18.92 17.22 14.58
N GLU A 469 -19.80 18.10 14.13
CA GLU A 469 -21.23 18.04 14.48
C GLU A 469 -21.93 16.84 13.81
N ASN A 470 -21.73 16.69 12.50
CA ASN A 470 -22.23 15.54 11.74
C ASN A 470 -21.06 14.76 11.15
N ASN A 471 -20.77 13.56 11.67
CA ASN A 471 -19.58 12.83 11.23
C ASN A 471 -19.67 12.44 9.76
N ILE A 472 -20.78 11.79 9.40
CA ILE A 472 -20.99 11.26 8.06
C ILE A 472 -22.46 11.48 7.68
N VAL A 473 -22.69 12.07 6.52
CA VAL A 473 -24.01 12.34 5.95
C VAL A 473 -24.07 11.74 4.56
N PHE A 474 -25.15 11.02 4.25
CA PHE A 474 -25.45 10.53 2.92
C PHE A 474 -26.76 11.14 2.44
N GLU A 475 -26.74 11.81 1.30
CA GLU A 475 -27.90 12.40 0.65
C GLU A 475 -28.02 11.85 -0.77
N SER A 476 -29.21 11.34 -1.11
CA SER A 476 -29.55 10.89 -2.46
C SER A 476 -30.83 11.56 -2.96
N ASN A 477 -30.71 12.18 -4.12
CA ASN A 477 -31.74 12.96 -4.80
C ASN A 477 -32.00 12.36 -6.19
N ASN A 478 -33.20 12.58 -6.74
CA ASN A 478 -33.61 12.32 -8.13
C ASN A 478 -33.10 11.00 -8.74
N GLN A 479 -33.75 9.87 -8.41
CA GLN A 479 -33.52 8.55 -9.05
C GLN A 479 -32.10 7.97 -9.00
N SER A 480 -31.22 8.43 -8.10
CA SER A 480 -29.87 7.88 -7.98
C SER A 480 -29.79 6.53 -7.26
N VAL A 481 -28.71 5.78 -7.50
CA VAL A 481 -28.38 4.55 -6.77
C VAL A 481 -27.13 4.79 -5.92
N ALA A 482 -27.30 4.86 -4.60
CA ALA A 482 -26.23 5.18 -3.66
C ALA A 482 -25.88 3.97 -2.78
N THR A 483 -24.61 3.57 -2.76
CA THR A 483 -24.08 2.57 -1.82
C THR A 483 -23.03 3.20 -0.92
N CYS A 484 -23.27 3.17 0.39
CA CYS A 484 -22.29 3.55 1.40
C CYS A 484 -21.83 2.33 2.19
N THR A 485 -20.52 2.25 2.46
CA THR A 485 -19.96 1.42 3.52
C THR A 485 -19.04 2.23 4.44
N ALA A 486 -19.42 2.42 5.69
CA ALA A 486 -18.59 3.02 6.73
C ALA A 486 -18.09 1.96 7.72
N ARG A 487 -16.77 1.81 7.87
CA ARG A 487 -16.12 0.76 8.68
C ARG A 487 -15.06 1.30 9.64
N TYR A 488 -15.05 0.86 10.91
CA TYR A 488 -13.99 1.22 11.89
C TYR A 488 -13.78 2.73 12.12
N ASN A 489 -14.79 3.57 11.89
CA ASN A 489 -14.63 5.01 12.14
C ASN A 489 -14.72 5.30 13.63
N LEU A 490 -13.85 6.21 14.10
CA LEU A 490 -13.72 6.60 15.49
C LEU A 490 -14.15 8.06 15.66
N ALA A 491 -15.20 8.29 16.44
CA ALA A 491 -15.51 9.62 16.96
C ALA A 491 -14.62 9.91 18.19
N GLY A 492 -13.85 10.99 18.13
CA GLY A 492 -12.98 11.48 19.19
C GLY A 492 -13.79 12.01 20.38
N GLN A 493 -13.16 12.05 21.55
CA GLN A 493 -13.75 12.62 22.77
C GLN A 493 -13.68 14.15 22.72
N GLY A 494 -14.67 14.77 22.07
CA GLY A 494 -14.90 16.21 22.07
C GLY A 494 -16.24 16.56 22.73
N SER A 495 -16.38 17.82 23.17
CA SER A 495 -17.53 18.38 23.92
C SER A 495 -18.81 18.59 23.10
N TYR A 496 -18.82 18.19 21.82
CA TYR A 496 -20.00 18.36 20.96
C TYR A 496 -20.97 17.19 21.14
N SER A 497 -22.22 17.55 21.42
CA SER A 497 -23.34 16.69 21.81
C SER A 497 -23.95 15.86 20.68
N GLN A 498 -23.39 15.87 19.47
CA GLN A 498 -23.95 15.14 18.33
C GLN A 498 -22.82 14.45 17.58
N ARG A 499 -22.85 13.13 17.57
CA ARG A 499 -21.94 12.24 16.80
C ARG A 499 -22.80 11.48 15.82
N GLU A 500 -23.45 12.24 14.95
CA GLU A 500 -24.51 11.72 14.10
C GLU A 500 -23.94 11.15 12.80
N LEU A 501 -24.51 10.01 12.44
CA LEU A 501 -24.42 9.43 11.13
C LEU A 501 -25.81 9.58 10.50
N GLN A 502 -25.93 10.34 9.42
CA GLN A 502 -27.22 10.70 8.84
C GLN A 502 -27.38 10.11 7.44
N VAL A 503 -28.60 9.63 7.15
CA VAL A 503 -28.97 9.02 5.87
C VAL A 503 -30.26 9.68 5.38
N TYR A 504 -30.16 10.48 4.34
CA TYR A 504 -31.24 11.22 3.70
C TYR A 504 -31.48 10.74 2.27
N SER A 505 -32.74 10.64 1.89
CA SER A 505 -33.13 10.52 0.49
C SER A 505 -34.33 11.42 0.25
N ASN A 506 -34.40 12.11 -0.89
CA ASN A 506 -35.51 13.05 -1.19
C ASN A 506 -36.42 12.61 -2.34
N ASP A 507 -36.13 11.49 -3.02
CA ASP A 507 -36.87 10.99 -4.18
C ASP A 507 -36.68 9.47 -4.37
N THR A 508 -37.17 8.92 -5.48
CA THR A 508 -37.25 7.53 -5.97
C THR A 508 -35.89 6.80 -6.11
N SER A 509 -34.92 7.10 -5.25
CA SER A 509 -33.59 6.50 -5.19
C SER A 509 -33.57 5.09 -4.61
N GLN A 510 -32.51 4.35 -4.92
CA GLN A 510 -32.14 3.12 -4.21
C GLN A 510 -30.92 3.38 -3.33
N MET A 511 -31.04 3.14 -2.03
CA MET A 511 -29.95 3.38 -1.08
C MET A 511 -29.58 2.13 -0.29
N THR A 512 -28.29 1.79 -0.26
CA THR A 512 -27.72 0.79 0.64
C THR A 512 -26.68 1.42 1.55
N ALA A 513 -26.93 1.47 2.85
CA ALA A 513 -25.98 1.99 3.84
C ALA A 513 -25.47 0.87 4.75
N ARG A 514 -24.15 0.64 4.81
CA ARG A 514 -23.51 -0.39 5.63
C ARG A 514 -22.59 0.21 6.69
N TYR A 515 -22.92 0.03 7.96
CA TYR A 515 -22.16 0.53 9.11
C TYR A 515 -21.53 -0.63 9.85
N ILE A 516 -20.21 -0.80 9.77
CA ILE A 516 -19.52 -1.98 10.33
C ILE A 516 -18.49 -1.56 11.37
N GLN A 517 -18.68 -1.96 12.63
CA GLN A 517 -17.67 -1.80 13.69
C GLN A 517 -17.25 -0.35 13.95
N ASN A 518 -18.20 0.59 13.90
CA ASN A 518 -17.97 2.00 14.24
C ASN A 518 -18.28 2.26 15.74
N ALA A 519 -17.67 3.31 16.30
CA ALA A 519 -18.08 3.87 17.58
C ALA A 519 -18.93 5.13 17.30
N LEU A 520 -20.24 5.03 17.50
CA LEU A 520 -21.24 6.03 17.11
C LEU A 520 -21.93 6.63 18.34
N GLY A 521 -22.39 7.87 18.22
CA GLY A 521 -23.40 8.41 19.13
C GLY A 521 -24.79 7.98 18.65
N THR A 522 -25.20 8.50 17.49
CA THR A 522 -26.56 8.32 16.94
C THR A 522 -26.51 8.00 15.45
N LEU A 523 -27.44 7.14 14.99
CA LEU A 523 -27.75 6.87 13.58
C LEU A 523 -29.11 7.48 13.24
N ARG A 524 -29.13 8.51 12.39
CA ARG A 524 -30.35 9.18 11.93
C ARG A 524 -30.69 8.75 10.51
N ILE A 525 -31.94 8.38 10.26
CA ILE A 525 -32.42 7.87 8.97
C ILE A 525 -33.71 8.59 8.59
N GLU A 526 -33.70 9.28 7.44
CA GLU A 526 -34.80 10.09 6.93
C GLU A 526 -35.00 9.89 5.42
N PRO A 527 -35.61 8.76 5.00
CA PRO A 527 -36.03 8.58 3.62
C PRO A 527 -37.28 9.40 3.35
N LYS A 528 -37.25 10.25 2.33
CA LYS A 528 -38.41 10.95 1.77
C LYS A 528 -38.58 10.47 0.33
N ASN A 529 -39.78 9.99 -0.01
CA ASN A 529 -40.18 9.51 -1.34
C ASN A 529 -39.25 8.46 -1.98
N THR A 530 -38.63 7.58 -1.19
CA THR A 530 -37.58 6.64 -1.66
C THR A 530 -38.14 5.34 -2.23
N SER A 531 -37.62 4.84 -3.36
CA SER A 531 -38.12 3.57 -3.90
C SER A 531 -37.66 2.39 -3.04
N THR A 532 -36.38 2.33 -2.66
CA THR A 532 -35.86 1.27 -1.80
C THR A 532 -34.72 1.76 -0.90
N MET A 533 -34.82 1.51 0.39
CA MET A 533 -33.74 1.79 1.36
C MET A 533 -33.38 0.54 2.17
N HIS A 534 -32.11 0.14 2.11
CA HIS A 534 -31.54 -0.93 2.90
C HIS A 534 -30.45 -0.38 3.83
N VAL A 535 -30.67 -0.42 5.14
CA VAL A 535 -29.68 -0.03 6.14
C VAL A 535 -29.20 -1.27 6.89
N LEU A 536 -27.90 -1.53 6.86
CA LEU A 536 -27.24 -2.59 7.61
C LEU A 536 -26.26 -1.97 8.60
N ALA A 537 -26.53 -2.08 9.90
CA ALA A 537 -25.56 -1.76 10.94
C ALA A 537 -25.09 -3.05 11.64
N GLN A 538 -23.80 -3.37 11.52
CA GLN A 538 -23.19 -4.57 12.07
C GLN A 538 -22.00 -4.27 13.00
N GLY A 539 -21.98 -4.83 14.22
CA GLY A 539 -20.80 -4.76 15.09
C GLY A 539 -20.51 -3.38 15.68
N ASN A 540 -21.42 -2.42 15.61
CA ASN A 540 -21.19 -1.04 16.07
C ASN A 540 -21.36 -0.91 17.59
N LEU A 541 -20.69 0.09 18.16
CA LEU A 541 -20.80 0.50 19.55
C LEU A 541 -21.52 1.85 19.60
N PHE A 542 -22.77 1.86 20.06
CA PHE A 542 -23.57 3.05 20.33
C PHE A 542 -23.41 3.42 21.80
N ILE A 543 -22.73 4.53 22.06
CA ILE A 543 -22.59 5.09 23.41
C ILE A 543 -23.10 6.52 23.32
N ASP A 544 -24.24 6.76 23.94
CA ASP A 544 -24.78 8.10 24.10
C ASP A 544 -24.73 8.49 25.56
N THR A 545 -24.37 9.74 25.83
CA THR A 545 -24.37 10.33 27.17
C THR A 545 -25.18 11.61 27.25
N LEU A 546 -25.69 12.12 26.12
CA LEU A 546 -26.26 13.47 26.04
C LEU A 546 -27.53 13.56 25.17
N THR A 547 -27.65 12.80 24.09
CA THR A 547 -28.85 12.78 23.24
C THR A 547 -29.80 11.66 23.65
N ALA A 548 -31.10 11.86 23.39
CA ALA A 548 -32.15 10.94 23.79
C ALA A 548 -32.03 9.53 23.18
N GLN A 549 -31.50 9.40 21.95
CA GLN A 549 -31.79 8.24 21.08
C GLN A 549 -30.55 7.77 20.31
N ALA A 550 -30.39 6.45 20.19
CA ALA A 550 -29.28 5.82 19.45
C ALA A 550 -29.57 5.65 17.96
N ILE A 551 -30.82 5.35 17.60
CA ILE A 551 -31.29 5.27 16.22
C ILE A 551 -32.56 6.11 16.10
N PHE A 552 -32.49 7.13 15.27
CA PHE A 552 -33.56 8.10 15.08
C PHE A 552 -34.11 8.03 13.67
N MET A 553 -35.39 7.67 13.55
CA MET A 553 -36.09 7.59 12.28
C MET A 553 -37.19 8.65 12.25
N ILE A 554 -37.18 9.52 11.24
CA ILE A 554 -38.17 10.59 11.09
C ILE A 554 -38.73 10.62 9.67
N ASN A 555 -40.05 10.78 9.56
CA ASN A 555 -40.77 11.04 8.31
C ASN A 555 -40.42 10.08 7.17
N ILE A 556 -40.37 8.77 7.47
CA ILE A 556 -40.05 7.75 6.48
C ILE A 556 -41.18 7.71 5.43
N ALA A 557 -40.85 8.07 4.20
CA ALA A 557 -41.66 7.83 3.02
C ALA A 557 -40.83 6.98 2.04
N ALA A 558 -41.10 5.68 1.97
CA ALA A 558 -40.39 4.76 1.08
C ALA A 558 -41.29 3.62 0.58
N GLU A 559 -41.09 3.11 -0.64
CA GLU A 559 -41.86 1.94 -1.09
C GLU A 559 -41.41 0.68 -0.33
N ASN A 560 -40.09 0.44 -0.32
CA ASN A 560 -39.47 -0.64 0.43
C ASN A 560 -38.43 -0.09 1.41
N PHE A 561 -38.55 -0.44 2.69
CA PHE A 561 -37.53 -0.11 3.69
C PHE A 561 -37.14 -1.34 4.48
N SER A 562 -35.83 -1.51 4.69
CA SER A 562 -35.31 -2.51 5.61
C SER A 562 -34.17 -1.98 6.48
N LEU A 563 -34.21 -2.32 7.77
CA LEU A 563 -33.14 -2.07 8.72
C LEU A 563 -32.67 -3.38 9.34
N THR A 564 -31.39 -3.70 9.15
CA THR A 564 -30.72 -4.85 9.74
C THR A 564 -29.68 -4.39 10.76
N LEU A 565 -29.87 -4.74 12.03
CA LEU A 565 -28.95 -4.52 13.14
C LEU A 565 -28.35 -5.87 13.56
N ASN A 566 -27.05 -6.09 13.36
CA ASN A 566 -26.39 -7.37 13.67
C ASN A 566 -25.16 -7.21 14.58
N ASN A 567 -25.11 -7.87 15.74
CA ASN A 567 -23.99 -7.81 16.68
C ASN A 567 -23.64 -6.39 17.20
N ASN A 568 -24.60 -5.46 17.31
CA ASN A 568 -24.32 -4.12 17.85
C ASN A 568 -24.38 -4.08 19.39
N TYR A 569 -23.72 -3.09 19.99
CA TYR A 569 -23.67 -2.88 21.43
C TYR A 569 -24.18 -1.46 21.75
N PHE A 570 -25.27 -1.37 22.51
CA PHE A 570 -25.91 -0.12 22.93
C PHE A 570 -25.72 0.08 24.43
N VAL A 571 -25.18 1.23 24.84
CA VAL A 571 -24.84 1.51 26.24
C VAL A 571 -25.34 2.89 26.63
N ASN A 572 -26.02 2.97 27.78
CA ASN A 572 -26.43 4.24 28.43
C ASN A 572 -27.35 5.13 27.60
N ILE A 573 -28.18 4.57 26.72
CA ILE A 573 -29.11 5.38 25.92
C ILE A 573 -30.22 5.94 26.82
N PRO A 574 -30.39 7.28 26.92
CA PRO A 574 -31.24 7.91 27.92
C PRO A 574 -32.74 7.92 27.57
N GLU A 575 -33.13 7.59 26.35
CA GLU A 575 -34.52 7.28 25.96
C GLU A 575 -34.58 6.02 25.07
N ASN A 576 -35.61 5.91 24.21
CA ASN A 576 -35.82 4.78 23.30
C ASN A 576 -34.58 4.57 22.41
N CYS A 577 -34.03 3.35 22.35
CA CYS A 577 -32.82 3.11 21.54
C CYS A 577 -33.10 3.13 20.04
N ILE A 578 -34.31 2.73 19.66
CA ILE A 578 -34.83 2.84 18.32
C ILE A 578 -36.14 3.57 18.47
N LEU A 579 -36.20 4.81 17.96
CA LEU A 579 -37.43 5.59 17.92
C LEU A 579 -37.82 5.88 16.48
N ASP A 580 -39.08 5.61 16.20
CA ASP A 580 -39.78 6.09 15.04
C ASP A 580 -40.80 7.14 15.48
N SER A 581 -40.46 8.42 15.35
CA SER A 581 -41.28 9.54 15.87
C SER A 581 -42.03 10.29 14.77
N GLY A 582 -42.06 9.77 13.54
CA GLY A 582 -42.65 10.45 12.38
C GLY A 582 -43.94 9.82 11.85
N SER A 583 -44.50 10.42 10.81
CA SER A 583 -45.47 9.73 9.94
C SER A 583 -44.72 8.76 9.02
N LEU A 584 -45.06 7.47 9.10
CA LEU A 584 -44.57 6.45 8.18
C LEU A 584 -45.51 6.32 6.99
N ASN A 585 -45.06 6.76 5.81
CA ASN A 585 -45.73 6.60 4.53
C ASN A 585 -45.00 5.52 3.72
N ILE A 586 -45.12 4.27 4.16
CA ILE A 586 -44.57 3.12 3.44
C ILE A 586 -45.67 2.51 2.59
N THR A 587 -45.38 2.10 1.35
CA THR A 587 -46.40 1.61 0.42
C THR A 587 -46.32 0.11 0.10
N ASN A 588 -45.14 -0.52 0.14
CA ASN A 588 -44.97 -1.93 -0.23
C ASN A 588 -44.49 -2.82 0.94
N SER A 589 -43.26 -2.62 1.42
CA SER A 589 -42.68 -3.52 2.44
C SER A 589 -41.85 -2.81 3.50
N TYR A 590 -41.99 -3.27 4.75
CA TYR A 590 -41.25 -2.76 5.90
C TYR A 590 -40.65 -3.91 6.72
N ALA A 591 -39.32 -3.99 6.76
CA ALA A 591 -38.61 -5.10 7.40
C ALA A 591 -37.58 -4.63 8.44
N TYR A 592 -37.65 -5.16 9.66
CA TYR A 592 -36.64 -5.02 10.69
C TYR A 592 -36.00 -6.36 11.02
N THR A 593 -34.67 -6.41 11.05
CA THR A 593 -33.92 -7.58 11.52
C THR A 593 -32.95 -7.16 12.61
N LEU A 594 -33.16 -7.58 13.85
CA LEU A 594 -32.26 -7.38 14.96
C LEU A 594 -31.67 -8.73 15.38
N GLN A 595 -30.39 -8.95 15.12
CA GLN A 595 -29.69 -10.19 15.43
C GLN A 595 -28.48 -9.97 16.34
N ASN A 596 -28.34 -10.77 17.41
CA ASN A 596 -27.18 -10.80 18.30
C ASN A 596 -26.79 -9.44 18.92
N ASN A 597 -27.72 -8.49 19.06
CA ASN A 597 -27.40 -7.18 19.63
C ASN A 597 -27.41 -7.23 21.16
N ARG A 598 -26.66 -6.34 21.80
CA ARG A 598 -26.60 -6.20 23.26
C ARG A 598 -26.96 -4.79 23.68
N PHE A 599 -27.97 -4.65 24.52
CA PHE A 599 -28.47 -3.39 25.05
C PHE A 599 -28.23 -3.35 26.56
N ILE A 600 -27.55 -2.32 27.06
CA ILE A 600 -27.14 -2.24 28.47
C ILE A 600 -27.42 -0.87 29.06
N ASN A 601 -28.06 -0.87 30.22
CA ASN A 601 -28.26 0.31 31.05
C ASN A 601 -28.97 1.45 30.30
N THR A 602 -29.95 1.09 29.48
CA THR A 602 -30.86 2.03 28.84
C THR A 602 -31.85 2.55 29.89
N ALA A 603 -32.33 3.79 29.72
CA ALA A 603 -33.19 4.46 30.69
C ALA A 603 -34.51 3.74 31.02
N LYS A 604 -35.39 4.41 31.78
CA LYS A 604 -36.72 3.90 32.18
C LYS A 604 -37.70 3.67 31.01
N THR A 605 -37.30 3.87 29.76
CA THR A 605 -38.11 3.67 28.56
C THR A 605 -37.77 2.34 27.86
N PRO A 606 -38.69 1.78 27.07
CA PRO A 606 -38.43 0.56 26.31
C PRO A 606 -37.20 0.67 25.41
N VAL A 607 -36.47 -0.43 25.25
CA VAL A 607 -35.22 -0.45 24.46
C VAL A 607 -35.53 -0.34 22.97
N VAL A 608 -36.60 -0.98 22.52
CA VAL A 608 -37.04 -0.94 21.13
C VAL A 608 -38.47 -0.44 21.12
N LEU A 609 -38.70 0.72 20.49
CA LEU A 609 -40.04 1.25 20.24
C LEU A 609 -40.23 1.41 18.72
N ILE A 610 -40.95 0.49 18.09
CA ILE A 610 -41.33 0.64 16.68
C ILE A 610 -42.74 1.19 16.67
N SER A 611 -42.94 2.43 16.21
CA SER A 611 -44.25 3.07 16.24
C SER A 611 -44.77 3.40 14.86
N LYS A 612 -46.02 2.98 14.59
CA LYS A 612 -46.96 3.62 13.65
C LYS A 612 -46.70 3.42 12.14
N VAL A 613 -46.87 2.19 11.64
CA VAL A 613 -47.11 1.94 10.20
C VAL A 613 -48.62 1.82 9.97
N SER A 614 -49.17 2.60 9.02
CA SER A 614 -50.55 2.48 8.56
C SER A 614 -50.57 1.84 7.18
N GLY A 615 -51.36 0.79 6.99
CA GLY A 615 -51.65 0.21 5.67
C GLY A 615 -50.59 -0.74 5.07
N VAL A 616 -49.52 -1.09 5.78
CA VAL A 616 -48.49 -2.04 5.31
C VAL A 616 -48.16 -3.08 6.36
N THR A 617 -47.87 -4.31 5.91
CA THR A 617 -47.39 -5.41 6.75
C THR A 617 -45.97 -5.13 7.23
N MET A 618 -45.78 -5.02 8.55
CA MET A 618 -44.47 -4.90 9.17
C MET A 618 -43.91 -6.30 9.46
N GLN A 619 -42.74 -6.63 8.90
CA GLN A 619 -41.99 -7.85 9.20
C GLN A 619 -40.87 -7.54 10.20
N THR A 620 -40.90 -8.16 11.37
CA THR A 620 -39.86 -7.98 12.40
C THR A 620 -39.22 -9.32 12.77
N LEU A 621 -37.90 -9.43 12.64
CA LEU A 621 -37.10 -10.58 13.03
C LEU A 621 -36.17 -10.20 14.19
N LEU A 622 -36.38 -10.79 15.38
CA LEU A 622 -35.56 -10.58 16.57
C LEU A 622 -34.85 -11.89 16.93
N VAL A 623 -33.53 -11.96 16.82
CA VAL A 623 -32.76 -13.20 17.04
C VAL A 623 -31.63 -12.96 18.04
N ASN A 624 -31.60 -13.70 19.15
CA ASN A 624 -30.48 -13.75 20.10
C ASN A 624 -30.02 -12.40 20.67
N ASN A 625 -30.93 -11.44 20.87
CA ASN A 625 -30.57 -10.17 21.48
C ASN A 625 -30.51 -10.27 23.02
N LEU A 626 -29.54 -9.60 23.63
CA LEU A 626 -29.40 -9.47 25.09
C LEU A 626 -29.82 -8.07 25.52
N ILE A 627 -30.85 -7.96 26.37
CA ILE A 627 -31.41 -6.68 26.81
C ILE A 627 -31.29 -6.57 28.33
N SER A 628 -30.64 -5.51 28.79
CA SER A 628 -30.58 -5.09 30.19
C SER A 628 -31.04 -3.63 30.25
N SER A 629 -32.27 -3.42 30.73
CA SER A 629 -32.94 -2.12 30.76
C SER A 629 -33.36 -1.76 32.18
N GLN A 630 -33.64 -0.49 32.45
CA GLN A 630 -34.34 -0.06 33.67
C GLN A 630 -35.86 0.03 33.49
N SER A 631 -36.37 -0.12 32.27
CA SER A 631 -37.81 -0.12 31.93
C SER A 631 -38.49 -1.42 32.32
N THR A 632 -39.78 -1.39 32.66
CA THR A 632 -40.58 -2.62 32.82
C THR A 632 -40.80 -3.37 31.51
N ASN A 633 -40.73 -2.68 30.37
CA ASN A 633 -40.87 -3.26 29.04
C ASN A 633 -39.51 -3.24 28.34
N ALA A 634 -38.97 -4.40 27.98
CA ALA A 634 -37.73 -4.51 27.22
C ALA A 634 -37.96 -4.13 25.75
N ILE A 635 -39.06 -4.57 25.16
CA ILE A 635 -39.43 -4.30 23.76
C ILE A 635 -40.89 -3.87 23.70
N GLU A 636 -41.18 -2.84 22.91
CA GLU A 636 -42.54 -2.40 22.60
C GLU A 636 -42.72 -2.24 21.08
N LEU A 637 -43.61 -3.02 20.47
CA LEU A 637 -44.01 -2.81 19.07
C LEU A 637 -45.41 -2.19 19.02
N GLN A 638 -45.55 -1.06 18.33
CA GLN A 638 -46.80 -0.33 18.18
C GLN A 638 -47.25 -0.27 16.71
N GLY A 639 -48.35 -0.96 16.37
CA GLY A 639 -48.96 -0.95 15.04
C GLY A 639 -50.15 0.00 14.95
N ALA A 640 -50.25 0.79 13.87
CA ALA A 640 -51.33 1.75 13.67
C ALA A 640 -52.03 1.55 12.32
N GLY A 641 -52.75 0.43 12.16
CA GLY A 641 -53.60 0.17 10.99
C GLY A 641 -52.97 -0.69 9.89
N GLY A 642 -52.03 -1.58 10.24
CA GLY A 642 -51.50 -2.64 9.38
C GLY A 642 -51.19 -3.89 10.19
N ASP A 643 -51.08 -5.05 9.53
CA ASP A 643 -50.70 -6.31 10.18
C ASP A 643 -49.22 -6.25 10.60
N VAL A 644 -48.91 -6.74 11.79
CA VAL A 644 -47.53 -6.85 12.26
C VAL A 644 -47.21 -8.33 12.43
N CYS A 645 -46.20 -8.77 11.69
CA CYS A 645 -45.66 -10.12 11.75
C CYS A 645 -44.30 -10.08 12.45
N ALA A 646 -44.19 -10.74 13.60
CA ALA A 646 -42.97 -10.74 14.40
C ALA A 646 -42.46 -12.17 14.67
N LYS A 647 -41.20 -12.43 14.32
CA LYS A 647 -40.48 -13.67 14.63
C LYS A 647 -39.41 -13.43 15.68
N ILE A 648 -39.55 -14.05 16.84
CA ILE A 648 -38.70 -13.83 18.03
C ILE A 648 -38.02 -15.14 18.44
N ILE A 649 -36.69 -15.19 18.33
CA ILE A 649 -35.90 -16.41 18.54
C ILE A 649 -34.76 -16.14 19.53
N GLY A 650 -34.72 -16.85 20.67
CA GLY A 650 -33.55 -16.86 21.57
C GLY A 650 -33.17 -15.53 22.24
N ASN A 651 -34.07 -14.54 22.33
CA ASN A 651 -33.78 -13.26 22.99
C ASN A 651 -33.80 -13.39 24.53
N HIS A 652 -32.91 -12.67 25.22
CA HIS A 652 -32.78 -12.70 26.68
C HIS A 652 -32.91 -11.29 27.28
N ALA A 653 -33.85 -11.11 28.21
CA ALA A 653 -34.23 -9.83 28.81
C ALA A 653 -34.79 -10.04 30.25
N PRO A 654 -33.95 -10.44 31.21
CA PRO A 654 -34.40 -10.93 32.52
C PRO A 654 -35.16 -9.85 33.31
N GLY A 655 -36.39 -10.15 33.74
CA GLY A 655 -37.21 -9.27 34.59
C GLY A 655 -38.01 -8.20 33.84
N HIS A 656 -38.14 -8.31 32.51
CA HIS A 656 -38.80 -7.30 31.66
C HIS A 656 -39.86 -7.93 30.76
N ASN A 657 -40.84 -7.14 30.32
CA ASN A 657 -41.94 -7.58 29.45
C ASN A 657 -41.67 -7.31 27.96
N PHE A 658 -42.30 -8.09 27.08
CA PHE A 658 -42.48 -7.74 25.67
C PHE A 658 -43.90 -7.19 25.51
N ARG A 659 -44.03 -5.93 25.12
CA ARG A 659 -45.32 -5.26 24.96
C ARG A 659 -45.69 -5.11 23.50
N PHE A 660 -46.95 -5.37 23.19
CA PHE A 660 -47.52 -5.12 21.87
C PHE A 660 -48.73 -4.19 22.03
N THR A 661 -48.74 -3.09 21.29
CA THR A 661 -49.80 -2.08 21.38
C THR A 661 -50.37 -1.85 19.98
N GLN A 662 -51.70 -1.98 19.79
CA GLN A 662 -52.32 -1.77 18.48
C GLN A 662 -53.58 -0.90 18.60
N THR A 663 -53.72 0.12 17.76
CA THR A 663 -54.82 1.10 17.90
C THR A 663 -56.03 0.84 17.01
N ASN A 664 -56.06 -0.23 16.20
CA ASN A 664 -57.21 -0.60 15.34
C ASN A 664 -57.19 -2.10 14.96
N PRO A 665 -58.34 -2.75 14.63
CA PRO A 665 -58.43 -4.21 14.51
C PRO A 665 -57.61 -4.70 13.31
N SER A 666 -56.40 -5.16 13.60
CA SER A 666 -55.48 -5.81 12.66
C SER A 666 -54.88 -7.01 13.42
N VAL A 667 -54.34 -8.00 12.73
CA VAL A 667 -53.87 -9.23 13.39
C VAL A 667 -52.41 -9.05 13.85
N PHE A 668 -52.08 -9.56 15.04
CA PHE A 668 -50.71 -9.63 15.54
C PHE A 668 -50.26 -11.08 15.59
N ASP A 669 -49.43 -11.47 14.61
CA ASP A 669 -48.94 -12.84 14.47
C ASP A 669 -47.54 -12.95 15.07
N VAL A 670 -47.44 -13.70 16.18
CA VAL A 670 -46.17 -13.91 16.90
C VAL A 670 -45.70 -15.32 16.73
N GLN A 671 -44.49 -15.46 16.19
CA GLN A 671 -43.81 -16.74 16.09
C GLN A 671 -42.61 -16.76 17.03
N THR A 672 -42.60 -17.70 17.99
CA THR A 672 -41.49 -17.88 18.92
C THR A 672 -40.90 -19.27 18.81
N THR A 673 -39.59 -19.39 18.94
CA THR A 673 -38.89 -20.68 18.97
C THR A 673 -37.76 -20.63 19.99
N THR A 674 -37.77 -21.55 20.93
CA THR A 674 -36.65 -21.77 21.86
C THR A 674 -35.60 -22.64 21.15
N PRO A 675 -34.36 -22.18 20.96
CA PRO A 675 -33.32 -23.02 20.39
C PRO A 675 -33.00 -24.17 21.36
N GLY A 676 -33.40 -25.41 21.03
CA GLY A 676 -32.99 -26.63 21.75
C GLY A 676 -34.06 -27.35 22.59
N SER A 677 -35.32 -26.93 22.56
CA SER A 677 -36.42 -27.73 23.13
C SER A 677 -37.10 -28.57 22.03
N PRO A 678 -37.01 -29.91 22.05
CA PRO A 678 -37.71 -30.78 21.09
C PRO A 678 -39.24 -30.74 21.27
N ASP A 679 -39.69 -30.33 22.45
CA ASP A 679 -41.11 -30.26 22.82
C ASP A 679 -41.51 -28.80 23.02
N GLY A 680 -42.59 -28.37 22.36
CA GLY A 680 -43.12 -27.00 22.36
C GLY A 680 -43.66 -26.49 23.70
N LEU A 681 -42.94 -26.72 24.81
CA LEU A 681 -43.17 -26.09 26.09
C LEU A 681 -42.29 -24.84 26.18
N ASN A 682 -42.96 -23.72 25.96
CA ASN A 682 -42.50 -22.37 26.20
C ASN A 682 -41.89 -22.22 27.60
N GLU A 683 -40.57 -22.14 27.71
CA GLU A 683 -39.97 -21.34 28.80
C GLU A 683 -40.09 -19.84 28.44
N PHE A 684 -41.35 -19.39 28.34
CA PHE A 684 -41.74 -18.01 28.62
C PHE A 684 -41.86 -17.79 30.14
N ASN A 685 -41.10 -18.53 30.97
CA ASN A 685 -41.26 -18.50 32.43
C ASN A 685 -40.98 -17.13 33.06
N ASN A 686 -40.47 -16.13 32.30
CA ASN A 686 -40.21 -14.78 32.80
C ASN A 686 -40.66 -13.62 31.89
N PHE A 687 -41.44 -13.89 30.83
CA PHE A 687 -41.88 -12.84 29.90
C PHE A 687 -43.39 -12.71 29.87
N ASN A 688 -43.93 -11.62 30.43
CA ASN A 688 -45.33 -11.29 30.17
C ASN A 688 -45.41 -10.66 28.79
N VAL A 689 -46.04 -11.38 27.86
CA VAL A 689 -46.53 -10.77 26.63
C VAL A 689 -47.81 -10.02 26.98
N VAL A 690 -47.75 -8.69 26.97
CA VAL A 690 -48.90 -7.84 27.33
C VAL A 690 -49.40 -7.14 26.08
N SER A 691 -50.62 -7.49 25.65
CA SER A 691 -51.39 -6.67 24.71
C SER A 691 -52.14 -5.60 25.50
N SER A 692 -51.94 -4.32 25.18
CA SER A 692 -52.81 -3.27 25.72
C SER A 692 -54.10 -3.09 24.91
N SER A 693 -54.17 -3.65 23.70
CA SER A 693 -55.31 -3.62 22.78
C SER A 693 -55.03 -4.51 21.55
N GLY A 694 -55.98 -5.36 21.14
CA GLY A 694 -55.87 -6.30 20.01
C GLY A 694 -55.72 -7.78 20.40
N THR A 695 -56.06 -8.70 19.48
CA THR A 695 -55.90 -10.15 19.66
C THR A 695 -54.50 -10.57 19.23
N ILE A 696 -53.74 -11.23 20.11
CA ILE A 696 -52.47 -11.88 19.75
C ILE A 696 -52.79 -13.28 19.25
N ASN A 697 -52.47 -13.56 18.00
CA ASN A 697 -52.53 -14.89 17.43
C ASN A 697 -51.13 -15.50 17.44
N TYR A 698 -50.97 -16.64 18.10
CA TYR A 698 -49.78 -17.46 17.96
C TYR A 698 -49.95 -18.31 16.71
N VAL A 699 -49.13 -18.07 15.70
CA VAL A 699 -49.27 -18.74 14.40
C VAL A 699 -48.19 -19.82 14.18
N PRO A 700 -48.49 -20.89 13.41
CA PRO A 700 -47.52 -21.95 13.11
C PRO A 700 -46.26 -21.44 12.41
N PHE A 701 -45.15 -22.16 12.54
CA PHE A 701 -43.91 -21.80 11.85
C PHE A 701 -44.14 -21.67 10.32
N GLY A 702 -43.86 -20.50 9.74
CA GLY A 702 -43.97 -20.25 8.29
C GLY A 702 -45.30 -19.67 7.78
N THR A 703 -46.22 -19.27 8.67
CA THR A 703 -47.44 -18.51 8.27
C THR A 703 -47.18 -17.03 8.09
N CYS A 704 -46.19 -16.51 8.81
CA CYS A 704 -45.63 -15.18 8.63
C CYS A 704 -44.75 -15.15 7.36
N PRO A 705 -45.00 -14.23 6.40
CA PRO A 705 -44.23 -14.15 5.15
C PRO A 705 -42.77 -13.72 5.35
#